data_AF-A0A9P9UC06-F1
#
_entry.id   AF-A0A9P9UC06-F1
#
_cell.length_a   1.000
_cell.length_b   1.000
_cell.length_c   1.000
_cell.angle_alpha   90.00
_cell.angle_beta   90.00
_cell.angle_gamma   90.00
#
_symmetry.space_group_name_H-M   'P 1'
#
loop_
_entity.id
_entity.type
_entity.pdbx_description
1 polymer ?
#
loop_
_entity_poly.entity_id
_entity_poly.type
_entity_poly.pdbx_seq_one_letter_code
_entity_poly.pdbx_strand_id
1 'polypeptide(L)'
;MDPHEAQGNAPRDENRNPHASGSQWRHQESRAFAKYEAERAQPQQPSRHHHHHSIAREADAREGNVNDLADFLNKSRISPEEAGTRPPSDPKFKPVVLGATEAREVLNGEKSMADALAPERVPNDKEIAVGPLINYRRMEGSHWVGSVLVVTRGGGREQTFRPSLFLRKAAMVGVSNVHANGHANGNGAAANGHSSNEPKVSESQAICLYSDWRNTFWRFDVHLEMEPYETKWEYWLSDYLVFASKTKPKVNSFFVPAITESMRIMFHSCNGFSVGTDEEDWSGPCLWNDVMRRHQEAPFHVMIGGGDQIYNDGIRVSGPLRRWTSISNPKKRRHYPFPESLRAECDDYYLNNYIRWYGTEPFAAANGQIPQLNIWDDHDIIDGFGSYVDDFMRCDVFRGIGGIAHKYYMLFQHHLPPPASTYTSDTMPKTEKEAGQGIDPNQMIAAYVHPAMTESNYIVGPSPGPYVSEHSHNMFTQLGARIAFLGIDARTERTRHQVNYTETYEAIFSRLRQELSHAIQIEKPYKHLILLLGIPIAYPRLTWLENIFASPLMGPLKLLNKRVGFGGSFFNSFDGSVDLLDDLDDHYTARTHKRERNGLILKLQQIAAEFSVRVTILGGDVHLAALGRFYSNPKLNIPLEEDYRYIVNVVSSAIVNKPPPAAVANLLARRNRIHHLDHDTDETLLKMFDKDPGDSVKTAKHNKVTMPSRNFAVITENSPNNGAHGHGHDQNGNGNGNGFHASSSPPPNSTPGGTFPGHKDGRYALGKGEVNAGTKHKAADPAEHGTGSDGSLDVCIRIEIDQHNPEGRTEGYGLTIPALSYKGPRPPTIAPPPGSAGSSGSHGSGGTGRSDVPDVPEIPAGVR
;
A
#
# COMPACT_ATOMS: atom_id res chain seq x y z
N MET A 1 -0.59 -61.94 7.34
CA MET A 1 -0.37 -62.77 8.53
C MET A 1 -0.01 -61.83 9.65
N ASP A 2 -0.95 -61.60 10.56
CA ASP A 2 -0.68 -61.23 11.96
C ASP A 2 -0.17 -62.49 12.70
N PRO A 3 0.51 -62.44 13.88
CA PRO A 3 0.04 -61.73 15.09
C PRO A 3 1.09 -61.20 16.12
N HIS A 4 0.60 -60.37 17.07
CA HIS A 4 0.90 -60.24 18.54
C HIS A 4 2.36 -60.38 19.05
N GLU A 5 2.93 -59.60 19.99
CA GLU A 5 2.42 -58.96 21.20
C GLU A 5 3.59 -58.15 21.85
N ALA A 6 3.36 -56.94 22.37
CA ALA A 6 4.13 -56.37 23.48
C ALA A 6 3.37 -55.18 24.08
N GLN A 7 2.60 -55.47 25.13
CA GLN A 7 1.90 -54.50 25.98
C GLN A 7 2.89 -53.87 26.98
N GLY A 8 2.88 -52.53 27.05
CA GLY A 8 3.42 -51.76 28.17
C GLY A 8 2.27 -51.06 28.90
N ASN A 9 1.98 -51.53 30.12
CA ASN A 9 0.93 -51.05 31.01
C ASN A 9 1.24 -49.63 31.52
N ALA A 10 0.34 -48.66 31.29
CA ALA A 10 0.31 -47.38 32.00
C ALA A 10 -1.04 -47.24 32.72
N PRO A 11 -1.08 -46.76 33.98
CA PRO A 11 -2.30 -46.76 34.77
C PRO A 11 -3.34 -45.80 34.16
N ARG A 12 -4.58 -46.29 34.00
CA ARG A 12 -5.73 -45.45 33.67
C ARG A 12 -6.08 -44.61 34.89
N ASP A 13 -5.80 -43.32 34.80
CA ASP A 13 -6.19 -42.32 35.78
C ASP A 13 -7.70 -42.06 35.66
N GLU A 14 -8.50 -42.70 36.51
CA GLU A 14 -9.98 -42.55 36.55
C GLU A 14 -10.44 -41.13 36.96
N ASN A 15 -9.52 -40.20 37.19
CA ASN A 15 -9.81 -38.82 37.57
C ASN A 15 -9.62 -37.76 36.49
N ARG A 16 -9.31 -38.15 35.24
CA ARG A 16 -9.05 -37.17 34.17
C ARG A 16 -10.33 -36.61 33.56
N ASN A 17 -10.47 -35.27 33.59
CA ASN A 17 -11.55 -34.56 32.91
C ASN A 17 -11.51 -34.86 31.40
N PRO A 18 -12.57 -35.45 30.80
CA PRO A 18 -12.58 -35.85 29.38
C PRO A 18 -12.55 -34.64 28.42
N HIS A 19 -12.69 -33.43 28.94
CA HIS A 19 -12.59 -32.17 28.19
C HIS A 19 -11.22 -31.48 28.34
N ALA A 20 -10.23 -32.15 28.93
CA ALA A 20 -8.86 -31.67 29.04
C ALA A 20 -8.09 -31.86 27.72
N SER A 21 -7.73 -30.76 27.06
CA SER A 21 -6.78 -30.70 25.93
C SER A 21 -5.32 -30.95 26.38
N GLY A 22 -4.41 -31.22 25.44
CA GLY A 22 -2.99 -31.52 25.72
C GLY A 22 -2.06 -30.31 25.88
N SER A 23 -2.55 -29.08 25.84
CA SER A 23 -1.73 -27.87 26.02
C SER A 23 -2.24 -26.98 27.16
N GLN A 24 -1.35 -26.64 28.11
CA GLN A 24 -1.67 -25.97 29.39
C GLN A 24 -2.33 -24.58 29.27
N TRP A 25 -2.46 -24.02 28.07
CA TRP A 25 -3.01 -22.68 27.85
C TRP A 25 -4.45 -22.64 27.29
N ARG A 26 -5.07 -23.79 26.98
CA ARG A 26 -6.43 -23.85 26.39
C ARG A 26 -7.56 -24.30 27.33
N HIS A 27 -7.33 -24.42 28.64
CA HIS A 27 -8.34 -24.98 29.56
C HIS A 27 -9.27 -23.95 30.21
N GLN A 28 -8.87 -22.68 30.29
CA GLN A 28 -9.65 -21.67 31.02
C GLN A 28 -10.80 -21.06 30.20
N GLU A 29 -10.89 -21.37 28.91
CA GLU A 29 -11.91 -20.80 28.00
C GLU A 29 -13.01 -21.81 27.60
N SER A 30 -12.82 -23.10 27.91
CA SER A 30 -13.82 -24.13 27.60
C SER A 30 -14.94 -24.12 28.63
N ARG A 31 -16.13 -23.67 28.21
CA ARG A 31 -17.36 -23.76 29.02
C ARG A 31 -17.67 -25.20 29.46
N ALA A 32 -17.30 -26.21 28.66
CA ALA A 32 -17.49 -27.62 29.01
C ALA A 32 -16.53 -28.08 30.10
N PHE A 33 -15.28 -27.61 30.08
CA PHE A 33 -14.28 -27.90 31.13
C PHE A 33 -14.69 -27.26 32.46
N ALA A 34 -15.05 -25.97 32.46
CA ALA A 34 -15.48 -25.24 33.66
C ALA A 34 -16.75 -25.84 34.30
N LYS A 35 -17.69 -26.30 33.47
CA LYS A 35 -18.91 -26.96 33.94
C LYS A 35 -18.63 -28.32 34.60
N TYR A 36 -17.75 -29.12 34.01
CA TYR A 36 -17.35 -30.43 34.56
C TYR A 36 -16.63 -30.30 35.91
N GLU A 37 -15.75 -29.30 36.08
CA GLU A 37 -15.08 -29.01 37.35
C GLU A 37 -16.03 -28.46 38.42
N ALA A 38 -16.97 -27.58 38.03
CA ALA A 38 -17.98 -27.04 38.94
C ALA A 38 -18.94 -28.13 39.47
N GLU A 39 -19.25 -29.13 38.65
CA GLU A 39 -20.06 -30.29 39.05
C GLU A 39 -19.30 -31.25 39.99
N ARG A 40 -17.96 -31.32 39.91
CA ARG A 40 -17.13 -32.07 40.87
C ARG A 40 -16.93 -31.38 42.22
N ALA A 41 -17.07 -30.05 42.26
CA ALA A 41 -16.75 -29.25 43.44
C ALA A 41 -17.87 -29.16 44.50
N GLN A 42 -19.02 -29.83 44.30
CA GLN A 42 -20.12 -29.82 45.27
C GLN A 42 -20.08 -31.07 46.18
N PRO A 43 -19.96 -30.91 47.51
CA PRO A 43 -20.09 -32.03 48.43
C PRO A 43 -21.54 -32.51 48.53
N GLN A 44 -21.72 -33.82 48.43
CA GLN A 44 -22.99 -34.55 48.58
C GLN A 44 -23.65 -34.29 49.95
N GLN A 45 -24.97 -34.07 49.96
CA GLN A 45 -25.94 -34.64 50.92
C GLN A 45 -27.39 -34.48 50.40
N PRO A 46 -28.38 -35.29 50.86
CA PRO A 46 -29.21 -36.06 49.93
C PRO A 46 -30.68 -35.61 49.82
N SER A 47 -31.20 -35.83 48.61
CA SER A 47 -32.55 -36.31 48.23
C SER A 47 -33.81 -35.68 48.87
N ARG A 48 -34.64 -35.04 48.02
CA ARG A 48 -36.10 -35.29 47.95
C ARG A 48 -36.76 -34.75 46.67
N HIS A 49 -37.73 -35.51 46.17
CA HIS A 49 -38.56 -35.36 44.98
C HIS A 49 -39.39 -34.06 44.91
N HIS A 50 -39.59 -33.45 43.73
CA HIS A 50 -40.84 -33.55 42.93
C HIS A 50 -40.90 -32.58 41.72
N HIS A 51 -41.91 -32.84 40.89
CA HIS A 51 -42.22 -32.40 39.53
C HIS A 51 -42.48 -30.90 39.25
N HIS A 52 -42.30 -30.58 37.97
CA HIS A 52 -43.14 -29.77 37.06
C HIS A 52 -43.07 -28.23 36.98
N HIS A 53 -42.98 -27.84 35.70
CA HIS A 53 -43.60 -26.73 34.97
C HIS A 53 -43.18 -25.26 35.17
N SER A 54 -42.88 -24.69 34.00
CA SER A 54 -42.90 -23.29 33.58
C SER A 54 -44.08 -22.46 34.10
N ILE A 55 -43.86 -21.15 34.34
CA ILE A 55 -44.60 -19.99 33.80
C ILE A 55 -43.97 -18.67 34.32
N ALA A 56 -44.23 -17.59 33.57
CA ALA A 56 -43.61 -16.27 33.57
C ALA A 56 -44.27 -15.19 34.48
N ARG A 57 -43.63 -14.00 34.50
CA ARG A 57 -44.10 -12.64 34.89
C ARG A 57 -44.25 -12.39 36.40
N GLU A 58 -44.10 -11.18 36.98
CA GLU A 58 -43.86 -9.80 36.55
C GLU A 58 -43.39 -8.98 37.77
N ALA A 59 -43.27 -7.66 37.59
CA ALA A 59 -42.61 -6.66 38.41
C ALA A 59 -43.31 -6.20 39.71
N ASP A 60 -42.54 -5.38 40.44
CA ASP A 60 -42.87 -4.39 41.49
C ASP A 60 -42.96 -4.83 42.96
N ALA A 61 -42.01 -4.34 43.76
CA ALA A 61 -42.28 -3.44 44.90
C ALA A 61 -40.97 -2.88 45.50
N ARG A 62 -40.99 -1.58 45.80
CA ARG A 62 -39.97 -0.83 46.54
C ARG A 62 -40.07 -1.13 48.04
N GLU A 63 -38.93 -1.14 48.74
CA GLU A 63 -38.65 -0.40 49.99
C GLU A 63 -37.42 -0.99 50.73
N GLY A 64 -36.62 -0.14 51.38
CA GLY A 64 -35.89 -0.55 52.58
C GLY A 64 -34.35 -0.54 52.58
N ASN A 65 -33.81 0.66 52.81
CA ASN A 65 -32.72 0.98 53.75
C ASN A 65 -31.28 0.45 53.52
N VAL A 66 -30.44 1.40 53.10
CA VAL A 66 -29.00 1.51 53.32
C VAL A 66 -28.67 1.41 54.81
N ASN A 67 -28.03 0.31 55.23
CA ASN A 67 -27.11 0.24 56.39
C ASN A 67 -26.28 -1.06 56.47
N ASP A 68 -26.43 -2.02 55.55
CA ASP A 68 -25.73 -3.32 55.63
C ASP A 68 -24.42 -3.41 54.80
N LEU A 69 -24.04 -2.34 54.08
CA LEU A 69 -22.83 -2.32 53.25
C LEU A 69 -21.60 -1.73 53.98
N ALA A 70 -21.82 -1.06 55.12
CA ALA A 70 -20.75 -0.45 55.92
C ALA A 70 -20.09 -1.44 56.90
N ASP A 71 -20.81 -2.49 57.33
CA ASP A 71 -20.30 -3.48 58.29
C ASP A 71 -19.57 -4.66 57.65
N PHE A 72 -19.70 -4.85 56.32
CA PHE A 72 -18.96 -5.87 55.58
C PHE A 72 -17.52 -5.45 55.25
N LEU A 73 -17.25 -4.15 55.10
CA LEU A 73 -15.95 -3.63 54.64
C LEU A 73 -14.88 -3.47 55.75
N ASN A 74 -15.21 -3.71 57.02
CA ASN A 74 -14.32 -3.43 58.15
C ASN A 74 -13.83 -4.64 58.97
N LYS A 75 -14.06 -5.88 58.53
CA LYS A 75 -13.56 -7.08 59.24
C LYS A 75 -12.69 -7.98 58.36
N SER A 76 -11.44 -7.59 58.16
CA SER A 76 -10.27 -8.49 58.26
C SER A 76 -8.97 -7.77 57.85
N ARG A 77 -8.44 -6.95 58.74
CA ARG A 77 -6.99 -6.68 58.82
C ARG A 77 -6.45 -7.50 59.99
N ILE A 78 -5.57 -8.46 59.73
CA ILE A 78 -4.43 -8.91 60.55
C ILE A 78 -3.50 -9.67 59.57
N SER A 79 -2.25 -9.23 59.47
CA SER A 79 -1.13 -9.94 58.80
C SER A 79 -0.43 -10.86 59.81
N PRO A 80 0.25 -11.96 59.41
CA PRO A 80 1.70 -11.84 59.16
C PRO A 80 2.33 -12.77 58.07
N GLU A 81 3.49 -12.28 57.59
CA GLU A 81 4.76 -12.91 57.13
C GLU A 81 4.88 -13.89 55.92
N GLU A 82 5.56 -13.34 54.89
CA GLU A 82 6.62 -13.86 54.00
C GLU A 82 6.57 -15.30 53.41
N ALA A 83 6.28 -15.36 52.10
CA ALA A 83 7.05 -16.13 51.10
C ALA A 83 6.73 -15.60 49.68
N GLY A 84 7.71 -14.98 49.02
CA GLY A 84 7.53 -14.24 47.77
C GLY A 84 7.57 -15.09 46.49
N THR A 85 6.44 -15.18 45.80
CA THR A 85 6.33 -15.56 44.38
C THR A 85 5.56 -14.47 43.63
N ARG A 86 6.21 -13.84 42.65
CA ARG A 86 5.71 -12.72 41.83
C ARG A 86 4.60 -13.17 40.85
N PRO A 87 3.49 -12.44 40.71
CA PRO A 87 2.62 -12.48 39.52
C PRO A 87 3.07 -11.44 38.46
N PRO A 88 2.58 -11.55 37.21
CA PRO A 88 3.09 -10.78 36.07
C PRO A 88 2.75 -9.29 36.22
N SER A 89 3.72 -8.43 35.91
CA SER A 89 3.60 -6.98 35.97
C SER A 89 2.68 -6.44 34.88
N ASP A 90 1.63 -5.72 35.28
CA ASP A 90 1.05 -4.64 34.47
C ASP A 90 2.17 -3.69 33.99
N PRO A 91 2.16 -3.22 32.74
CA PRO A 91 3.05 -2.14 32.32
C PRO A 91 2.63 -0.88 33.07
N LYS A 92 3.39 -0.53 34.12
CA LYS A 92 3.27 0.77 34.80
C LYS A 92 3.72 1.86 33.84
N PHE A 93 2.78 2.38 33.05
CA PHE A 93 2.91 3.66 32.39
C PHE A 93 2.98 4.74 33.47
N LYS A 94 4.14 5.37 33.64
CA LYS A 94 4.25 6.64 34.36
C LYS A 94 4.18 7.74 33.31
N PRO A 95 3.20 8.67 33.35
CA PRO A 95 3.31 9.89 32.56
C PRO A 95 4.60 10.61 32.94
N VAL A 96 5.26 11.23 31.96
CA VAL A 96 6.49 12.01 32.19
C VAL A 96 6.13 13.23 33.03
N VAL A 97 6.31 13.11 34.33
CA VAL A 97 6.26 14.23 35.28
C VAL A 97 7.70 14.55 35.61
N LEU A 98 8.18 15.73 35.21
CA LEU A 98 9.47 16.28 35.66
C LEU A 98 9.56 16.15 37.17
N GLY A 99 10.60 15.47 37.66
CA GLY A 99 10.90 15.43 39.08
C GLY A 99 11.14 16.83 39.61
N ALA A 100 10.82 17.08 40.88
CA ALA A 100 10.97 18.42 41.48
C ALA A 100 12.42 18.97 41.41
N THR A 101 13.41 18.08 41.31
CA THR A 101 14.82 18.42 41.12
C THR A 101 15.11 18.87 39.69
N GLU A 102 14.67 18.10 38.69
CA GLU A 102 14.85 18.43 37.27
C GLU A 102 14.07 19.71 36.90
N ALA A 103 12.87 19.89 37.45
CA ALA A 103 12.10 21.13 37.30
C ALA A 103 12.85 22.34 37.87
N ARG A 104 13.59 22.18 38.99
CA ARG A 104 14.42 23.24 39.57
C ARG A 104 15.66 23.53 38.74
N GLU A 105 16.33 22.50 38.24
CA GLU A 105 17.51 22.65 37.36
C GLU A 105 17.14 23.36 36.05
N VAL A 106 15.94 23.09 35.51
CA VAL A 106 15.42 23.81 34.35
C VAL A 106 15.07 25.26 34.66
N LEU A 107 14.43 25.51 35.81
CA LEU A 107 14.09 26.89 36.23
C LEU A 107 15.33 27.73 36.57
N ASN A 108 16.42 27.09 37.01
CA ASN A 108 17.69 27.75 37.32
C ASN A 108 18.59 27.91 36.09
N GLY A 109 18.20 27.38 34.92
CA GLY A 109 19.02 27.40 33.70
C GLY A 109 20.23 26.46 33.74
N GLU A 110 20.28 25.54 34.70
CA GLU A 110 21.36 24.57 34.90
C GLU A 110 21.21 23.34 33.98
N LYS A 111 19.99 23.07 33.52
CA LYS A 111 19.64 21.95 32.62
C LYS A 111 18.57 22.41 31.63
N SER A 112 18.65 22.02 30.35
CA SER A 112 17.57 22.38 29.42
C SER A 112 16.33 21.53 29.69
N MET A 113 15.14 22.05 29.38
CA MET A 113 13.90 21.26 29.49
C MET A 113 13.96 19.98 28.63
N ALA A 114 14.71 20.01 27.53
CA ALA A 114 14.96 18.84 26.69
C ALA A 114 15.76 17.75 27.44
N ASP A 115 16.82 18.14 28.13
CA ASP A 115 17.67 17.22 28.91
C ASP A 115 16.94 16.64 30.12
N ALA A 116 15.96 17.38 30.65
CA ALA A 116 15.16 16.98 31.78
C ALA A 116 14.03 16.00 31.40
N LEU A 117 13.65 15.94 30.12
CA LEU A 117 12.66 15.01 29.58
C LEU A 117 13.29 13.79 28.90
N ALA A 118 14.61 13.79 28.68
CA ALA A 118 15.35 12.66 28.10
C ALA A 118 15.50 11.52 29.13
N PRO A 119 15.27 10.24 28.76
CA PRO A 119 15.44 9.11 29.67
C PRO A 119 16.91 8.91 30.11
N GLU A 120 17.13 8.48 31.36
CA GLU A 120 18.47 8.26 31.97
C GLU A 120 19.38 7.27 31.20
N ARG A 121 18.80 6.41 30.36
CA ARG A 121 19.53 5.49 29.47
C ARG A 121 19.20 5.79 28.03
N VAL A 122 20.16 6.37 27.32
CA VAL A 122 20.11 6.47 25.86
C VAL A 122 20.18 5.04 25.31
N PRO A 123 19.22 4.58 24.49
CA PRO A 123 19.34 3.33 23.74
C PRO A 123 20.66 3.30 22.98
N ASN A 124 21.19 2.11 22.63
CA ASN A 124 22.36 2.02 21.75
C ASN A 124 22.05 2.77 20.44
N ASP A 125 22.60 3.97 20.29
CA ASP A 125 22.24 4.93 19.24
C ASP A 125 22.65 4.46 17.84
N LYS A 126 23.43 3.37 17.78
CA LYS A 126 23.94 2.71 16.58
C LYS A 126 23.15 1.46 16.18
N GLU A 127 22.14 1.07 16.96
CA GLU A 127 21.24 -0.02 16.56
C GLU A 127 20.23 0.48 15.52
N ILE A 128 20.19 -0.16 14.36
CA ILE A 128 19.19 0.07 13.31
C ILE A 128 17.91 -0.66 13.71
N ALA A 129 16.88 0.11 14.03
CA ALA A 129 15.55 -0.39 14.35
C ALA A 129 14.82 -0.91 13.10
N VAL A 130 14.95 -0.20 11.97
CA VAL A 130 14.32 -0.57 10.70
C VAL A 130 15.11 0.02 9.51
N GLY A 131 15.04 -0.66 8.37
CA GLY A 131 15.77 -0.35 7.14
C GLY A 131 16.89 -1.37 6.83
N PRO A 132 17.67 -1.14 5.76
CA PRO A 132 17.49 -0.03 4.81
C PRO A 132 16.21 -0.16 3.99
N LEU A 133 15.58 0.98 3.69
CA LEU A 133 14.45 1.09 2.75
C LEU A 133 14.93 1.93 1.56
N ILE A 134 14.82 1.44 0.32
CA ILE A 134 15.28 2.15 -0.88
C ILE A 134 14.09 2.73 -1.67
N ASN A 135 14.18 4.01 -2.03
CA ASN A 135 13.22 4.70 -2.90
C ASN A 135 13.84 5.01 -4.26
N TYR A 136 13.01 4.89 -5.28
CA TYR A 136 13.24 5.58 -6.55
C TYR A 136 12.58 6.95 -6.48
N ARG A 137 13.21 7.98 -7.06
CA ARG A 137 12.65 9.35 -7.05
C ARG A 137 12.45 9.86 -8.47
N ARG A 138 13.54 9.94 -9.24
CA ARG A 138 13.50 10.47 -10.62
C ARG A 138 14.70 10.08 -11.46
N MET A 139 14.58 10.39 -12.75
CA MET A 139 15.70 10.48 -13.67
C MET A 139 16.03 11.94 -13.96
N GLU A 140 17.32 12.24 -14.11
CA GLU A 140 17.83 13.54 -14.51
C GLU A 140 18.79 13.33 -15.70
N GLY A 141 18.24 13.39 -16.92
CA GLY A 141 18.99 13.01 -18.11
C GLY A 141 19.41 11.55 -18.07
N SER A 142 20.72 11.29 -18.01
CA SER A 142 21.30 9.94 -17.87
C SER A 142 21.46 9.48 -16.42
N HIS A 143 21.01 10.26 -15.44
CA HIS A 143 21.21 9.93 -14.03
C HIS A 143 19.97 9.31 -13.41
N TRP A 144 20.16 8.23 -12.67
CA TRP A 144 19.17 7.66 -11.77
C TRP A 144 19.32 8.29 -10.38
N VAL A 145 18.23 8.79 -9.82
CA VAL A 145 18.19 9.45 -8.52
C VAL A 145 17.23 8.72 -7.59
N GLY A 146 17.73 8.34 -6.42
CA GLY A 146 16.97 7.67 -5.37
C GLY A 146 17.44 8.06 -3.98
N SER A 147 16.96 7.35 -2.97
CA SER A 147 17.40 7.52 -1.59
C SER A 147 17.28 6.23 -0.79
N VAL A 148 18.06 6.10 0.27
CA VAL A 148 17.95 5.02 1.25
C VAL A 148 17.61 5.60 2.62
N LEU A 149 16.62 5.05 3.31
CA LEU A 149 16.26 5.41 4.69
C LEU A 149 16.71 4.33 5.67
N VAL A 150 17.27 4.77 6.79
CA VAL A 150 17.62 3.94 7.95
C VAL A 150 17.14 4.64 9.21
N VAL A 151 16.49 3.89 10.10
CA VAL A 151 16.06 4.42 11.40
C VAL A 151 16.89 3.79 12.50
N THR A 152 17.65 4.58 13.24
CA THR A 152 18.39 4.11 14.41
C THR A 152 17.59 4.37 15.69
N ARG A 153 17.84 3.59 16.74
CA ARG A 153 17.32 3.89 18.09
C ARG A 153 18.07 5.09 18.67
N GLY A 154 17.46 5.79 19.61
CA GLY A 154 18.03 6.99 20.23
C GLY A 154 18.10 8.20 19.29
N GLY A 155 18.56 9.31 19.84
CA GLY A 155 18.62 10.59 19.14
C GLY A 155 18.31 11.75 20.08
N GLY A 156 17.79 12.80 19.48
CA GLY A 156 17.42 14.04 20.15
C GLY A 156 17.68 15.22 19.24
N ARG A 157 17.63 16.42 19.83
CA ARG A 157 17.84 17.67 19.10
C ARG A 157 19.22 17.75 18.44
N GLU A 158 20.24 17.19 19.09
CA GLU A 158 21.60 17.09 18.56
C GLU A 158 21.92 15.62 18.27
N GLN A 159 22.48 15.34 17.09
CA GLN A 159 22.86 13.98 16.71
C GLN A 159 24.32 13.74 17.09
N THR A 160 24.57 12.67 17.85
CA THR A 160 25.88 12.30 18.41
C THR A 160 26.85 11.70 17.38
N PHE A 161 26.33 11.24 16.25
CA PHE A 161 27.09 10.71 15.12
C PHE A 161 26.35 10.96 13.80
N ARG A 162 27.06 10.78 12.69
CA ARG A 162 26.50 10.86 11.35
C ARG A 162 26.96 9.65 10.52
N PRO A 163 26.04 8.75 10.12
CA PRO A 163 26.41 7.57 9.35
C PRO A 163 26.70 7.88 7.87
N SER A 164 27.40 6.96 7.24
CA SER A 164 27.66 6.93 5.80
C SER A 164 27.09 5.67 5.16
N LEU A 165 26.65 5.81 3.91
CA LEU A 165 26.32 4.72 3.02
C LEU A 165 27.41 4.62 1.95
N PHE A 166 27.89 3.41 1.71
CA PHE A 166 28.86 3.09 0.67
C PHE A 166 28.15 2.35 -0.44
N LEU A 167 28.53 2.66 -1.68
CA LEU A 167 27.86 2.16 -2.87
C LEU A 167 28.89 1.81 -3.94
N ARG A 168 28.68 0.71 -4.65
CA ARG A 168 29.48 0.33 -5.82
C ARG A 168 28.65 -0.37 -6.88
N LYS A 169 29.08 -0.27 -8.14
CA LYS A 169 28.59 -1.13 -9.21
C LYS A 169 29.15 -2.54 -8.99
N ALA A 170 28.29 -3.56 -8.98
CA ALA A 170 28.72 -4.95 -8.84
C ALA A 170 29.49 -5.39 -10.09
N ALA A 171 30.54 -6.21 -9.91
CA ALA A 171 31.24 -6.79 -11.05
C ALA A 171 30.29 -7.73 -11.81
N MET A 172 30.21 -7.57 -13.13
CA MET A 172 29.57 -8.55 -14.01
C MET A 172 30.30 -9.88 -13.80
N VAL A 173 29.61 -10.90 -13.29
CA VAL A 173 30.13 -12.27 -13.32
C VAL A 173 30.16 -12.67 -14.78
N GLY A 174 31.32 -12.51 -15.42
CA GLY A 174 31.53 -12.90 -16.80
C GLY A 174 31.22 -14.39 -16.94
N VAL A 175 30.34 -14.70 -17.90
CA VAL A 175 30.34 -15.99 -18.58
C VAL A 175 31.80 -16.27 -18.94
N SER A 176 32.37 -17.26 -18.24
CA SER A 176 33.79 -17.53 -18.31
C SER A 176 34.17 -17.86 -19.75
N ASN A 177 35.31 -17.34 -20.18
CA ASN A 177 36.06 -17.78 -21.36
C ASN A 177 36.24 -19.30 -21.33
N VAL A 178 35.28 -20.04 -21.87
CA VAL A 178 35.47 -21.40 -22.33
C VAL A 178 35.78 -21.28 -23.82
N HIS A 179 37.06 -21.04 -24.13
CA HIS A 179 37.77 -21.49 -25.34
C HIS A 179 39.07 -20.69 -25.49
N ALA A 180 40.13 -21.18 -24.87
CA ALA A 180 41.50 -20.90 -25.30
C ALA A 180 42.42 -22.06 -24.91
N ASN A 181 42.19 -23.22 -25.54
CA ASN A 181 43.24 -24.23 -25.70
C ASN A 181 43.82 -24.03 -27.10
N GLY A 182 44.99 -23.40 -27.19
CA GLY A 182 45.62 -23.11 -28.48
C GLY A 182 46.98 -22.44 -28.33
N HIS A 183 48.01 -23.29 -28.22
CA HIS A 183 49.42 -23.09 -28.60
C HIS A 183 50.17 -21.80 -28.27
N ALA A 184 51.22 -21.98 -27.46
CA ALA A 184 52.32 -21.07 -27.25
C ALA A 184 53.11 -20.76 -28.53
N ASN A 185 53.42 -19.49 -28.76
CA ASN A 185 54.73 -19.08 -29.29
C ASN A 185 55.02 -17.56 -29.07
N GLY A 186 56.15 -17.27 -28.40
CA GLY A 186 57.10 -16.20 -28.78
C GLY A 186 56.79 -14.71 -28.54
N ASN A 187 57.50 -14.15 -27.56
CA ASN A 187 58.09 -12.79 -27.48
C ASN A 187 57.22 -11.53 -27.58
N GLY A 188 57.18 -10.75 -26.49
CA GLY A 188 56.84 -9.32 -26.55
C GLY A 188 56.70 -8.65 -25.17
N ALA A 189 57.78 -8.02 -24.72
CA ALA A 189 57.87 -6.88 -23.80
C ALA A 189 56.84 -6.69 -22.67
N ALA A 190 57.34 -6.75 -21.44
CA ALA A 190 56.69 -6.26 -20.24
C ALA A 190 56.27 -4.78 -20.39
N ALA A 191 54.96 -4.53 -20.32
CA ALA A 191 54.39 -3.26 -19.95
C ALA A 191 53.64 -3.47 -18.63
N ASN A 192 54.27 -3.01 -17.54
CA ASN A 192 53.64 -2.88 -16.23
C ASN A 192 52.52 -1.83 -16.31
N GLY A 193 51.32 -2.25 -16.70
CA GLY A 193 50.08 -1.53 -16.46
C GLY A 193 49.36 -2.18 -15.30
N HIS A 194 49.70 -1.79 -14.06
CA HIS A 194 48.82 -2.04 -12.91
C HIS A 194 47.57 -1.16 -13.07
N SER A 195 46.61 -1.57 -13.93
CA SER A 195 45.24 -1.06 -13.80
C SER A 195 44.60 -1.80 -12.64
N SER A 196 44.64 -1.18 -11.46
CA SER A 196 43.82 -1.59 -10.33
C SER A 196 42.35 -1.51 -10.75
N ASN A 197 41.81 -2.63 -11.25
CA ASN A 197 40.38 -2.83 -11.53
C ASN A 197 39.60 -2.99 -10.22
N GLU A 198 39.87 -2.16 -9.21
CA GLU A 198 39.05 -2.13 -8.01
C GLU A 198 37.77 -1.33 -8.32
N PRO A 199 36.58 -1.89 -8.04
CA PRO A 199 35.33 -1.19 -8.27
C PRO A 199 35.30 0.10 -7.44
N LYS A 200 35.13 1.24 -8.12
CA LYS A 200 35.02 2.56 -7.48
C LYS A 200 33.86 2.56 -6.48
N VAL A 201 34.17 2.74 -5.21
CA VAL A 201 33.18 2.91 -4.14
C VAL A 201 32.88 4.40 -4.00
N SER A 202 31.61 4.78 -4.07
CA SER A 202 31.14 6.11 -3.68
C SER A 202 30.62 6.09 -2.25
N GLU A 203 30.73 7.24 -1.58
CA GLU A 203 30.23 7.45 -0.23
C GLU A 203 29.15 8.53 -0.26
N SER A 204 28.03 8.27 0.41
CA SER A 204 26.94 9.22 0.63
C SER A 204 26.78 9.46 2.14
N GLN A 205 26.84 10.73 2.55
CA GLN A 205 26.70 11.14 3.94
C GLN A 205 25.23 11.25 4.32
N ALA A 206 24.86 10.78 5.52
CA ALA A 206 23.46 10.82 5.96
C ALA A 206 22.93 12.24 6.12
N ILE A 207 21.65 12.44 5.86
CA ILE A 207 20.85 13.61 6.21
C ILE A 207 19.89 13.18 7.31
N CYS A 208 19.94 13.81 8.47
CA CYS A 208 18.93 13.61 9.51
C CYS A 208 17.63 14.26 9.04
N LEU A 209 16.54 13.51 8.91
CA LEU A 209 15.22 14.05 8.56
C LEU A 209 14.41 14.44 9.80
N TYR A 210 14.51 13.58 10.83
CA TYR A 210 13.82 13.70 12.10
C TYR A 210 14.62 12.96 13.17
N SER A 211 14.73 13.52 14.37
CA SER A 211 15.34 12.85 15.50
C SER A 211 14.64 13.24 16.80
N ASP A 212 14.30 12.26 17.61
CA ASP A 212 13.90 12.47 19.00
C ASP A 212 14.64 11.46 19.89
N TRP A 213 14.33 11.45 21.18
CA TRP A 213 14.96 10.54 22.13
C TRP A 213 14.73 9.05 21.82
N ARG A 214 13.70 8.69 21.06
CA ARG A 214 13.34 7.30 20.69
C ARG A 214 14.13 6.85 19.48
N ASN A 215 14.15 7.67 18.42
CA ASN A 215 14.66 7.28 17.10
C ASN A 215 15.21 8.45 16.28
N THR A 216 16.17 8.13 15.40
CA THR A 216 16.71 9.05 14.40
C THR A 216 16.53 8.50 13.00
N PHE A 217 16.00 9.33 12.09
CA PHE A 217 15.71 9.00 10.70
C PHE A 217 16.80 9.55 9.79
N TRP A 218 17.58 8.66 9.22
CA TRP A 218 18.70 8.98 8.35
C TRP A 218 18.37 8.67 6.90
N ARG A 219 18.46 9.68 6.04
CA ARG A 219 18.37 9.54 4.59
C ARG A 219 19.76 9.61 3.96
N PHE A 220 20.01 8.75 2.99
CA PHE A 220 21.19 8.78 2.13
C PHE A 220 20.74 9.01 0.70
N ASP A 221 21.25 10.05 0.05
CA ASP A 221 20.94 10.28 -1.36
C ASP A 221 21.79 9.38 -2.25
N VAL A 222 21.15 8.79 -3.27
CA VAL A 222 21.79 7.88 -4.23
C VAL A 222 21.69 8.48 -5.62
N HIS A 223 22.85 8.73 -6.23
CA HIS A 223 22.98 9.33 -7.56
C HIS A 223 23.91 8.45 -8.40
N LEU A 224 23.40 7.95 -9.51
CA LEU A 224 24.07 6.97 -10.36
C LEU A 224 24.00 7.44 -11.82
N GLU A 225 25.06 7.25 -12.57
CA GLU A 225 24.99 7.34 -14.03
C GLU A 225 24.47 6.01 -14.58
N MET A 226 23.43 6.06 -15.43
CA MET A 226 22.85 4.88 -16.08
C MET A 226 23.73 4.43 -17.25
N GLU A 227 23.87 3.12 -17.40
CA GLU A 227 24.72 2.50 -18.42
C GLU A 227 23.90 2.05 -19.64
N PRO A 228 24.56 1.71 -20.77
CA PRO A 228 23.91 1.10 -21.93
C PRO A 228 23.38 -0.33 -21.70
N TYR A 229 23.63 -0.91 -20.53
CA TYR A 229 23.19 -2.24 -20.12
C TYR A 229 22.63 -2.17 -18.69
N GLU A 230 21.81 -3.14 -18.31
CA GLU A 230 21.28 -3.24 -16.96
C GLU A 230 22.41 -3.46 -15.94
N THR A 231 22.38 -2.72 -14.84
CA THR A 231 23.43 -2.76 -13.81
C THR A 231 22.89 -3.18 -12.46
N LYS A 232 23.66 -4.01 -11.77
CA LYS A 232 23.46 -4.32 -10.36
C LYS A 232 24.35 -3.42 -9.51
N TRP A 233 23.77 -2.80 -8.49
CA TRP A 233 24.47 -1.95 -7.54
C TRP A 233 24.40 -2.56 -6.14
N GLU A 234 25.52 -2.52 -5.43
CA GLU A 234 25.65 -3.00 -4.05
C GLU A 234 25.86 -1.83 -3.12
N TYR A 235 25.20 -1.84 -1.96
CA TYR A 235 25.37 -0.83 -0.94
C TYR A 235 25.39 -1.41 0.47
N TRP A 236 26.10 -0.73 1.36
CA TRP A 236 26.19 -1.07 2.78
C TRP A 236 26.38 0.19 3.63
N LEU A 237 26.13 0.05 4.92
CA LEU A 237 26.20 1.15 5.89
C LEU A 237 27.51 1.09 6.67
N SER A 238 27.84 2.16 7.40
CA SER A 238 29.01 2.21 8.28
C SER A 238 29.08 1.00 9.24
N ASP A 239 30.27 0.40 9.37
CA ASP A 239 30.48 -0.86 10.11
C ASP A 239 30.12 -0.82 11.60
N TYR A 240 30.02 0.37 12.19
CA TYR A 240 29.62 0.54 13.58
C TYR A 240 28.11 0.48 13.79
N LEU A 241 27.30 0.49 12.72
CA LEU A 241 25.86 0.30 12.80
C LEU A 241 25.52 -1.19 12.85
N VAL A 242 24.54 -1.53 13.69
CA VAL A 242 24.15 -2.93 13.92
C VAL A 242 22.65 -3.09 13.69
N PHE A 243 22.25 -4.01 12.81
CA PHE A 243 20.84 -4.33 12.62
C PHE A 243 20.24 -5.01 13.85
N ALA A 244 19.07 -4.53 14.28
CA ALA A 244 18.27 -5.22 15.29
C ALA A 244 17.89 -6.65 14.83
N SER A 245 17.59 -6.80 13.53
CA SER A 245 17.36 -8.09 12.91
C SER A 245 18.68 -8.79 12.56
N LYS A 246 18.78 -10.07 12.93
CA LYS A 246 19.93 -10.94 12.58
C LYS A 246 19.86 -11.48 11.15
N THR A 247 18.72 -11.37 10.47
CA THR A 247 18.53 -11.88 9.11
C THR A 247 18.91 -10.87 8.03
N LYS A 248 19.13 -9.60 8.40
CA LYS A 248 19.47 -8.54 7.45
C LYS A 248 20.87 -8.76 6.86
N PRO A 249 21.01 -8.67 5.52
CA PRO A 249 22.32 -8.77 4.90
C PRO A 249 23.14 -7.51 5.19
N LYS A 250 24.46 -7.69 5.37
CA LYS A 250 25.39 -6.57 5.51
C LYS A 250 25.50 -5.72 4.23
N VAL A 251 25.35 -6.36 3.08
CA VAL A 251 25.39 -5.74 1.76
C VAL A 251 24.04 -5.99 1.10
N ASN A 252 23.34 -4.93 0.75
CA ASN A 252 22.12 -4.96 -0.03
C ASN A 252 22.43 -4.67 -1.50
N SER A 253 21.52 -5.01 -2.39
CA SER A 253 21.70 -4.71 -3.81
C SER A 253 20.38 -4.41 -4.51
N PHE A 254 20.44 -3.57 -5.53
CA PHE A 254 19.29 -3.23 -6.39
C PHE A 254 19.76 -3.14 -7.85
N PHE A 255 18.79 -3.01 -8.76
CA PHE A 255 19.04 -2.99 -10.20
C PHE A 255 18.58 -1.68 -10.83
N VAL A 256 19.36 -1.19 -11.79
CA VAL A 256 19.07 0.00 -12.60
C VAL A 256 19.00 -0.45 -14.05
N PRO A 257 17.92 -0.10 -14.79
CA PRO A 257 17.79 -0.50 -16.19
C PRO A 257 18.88 0.17 -17.04
N ALA A 258 19.12 -0.39 -18.23
CA ALA A 258 19.87 0.33 -19.25
C ALA A 258 19.18 1.67 -19.59
N ILE A 259 19.95 2.68 -19.96
CA ILE A 259 19.44 4.02 -20.29
C ILE A 259 18.42 4.01 -21.45
N THR A 260 18.49 3.01 -22.32
CA THR A 260 17.58 2.82 -23.47
C THR A 260 16.39 1.92 -23.15
N GLU A 261 16.27 1.41 -21.93
CA GLU A 261 15.22 0.49 -21.49
C GLU A 261 14.24 1.14 -20.50
N SER A 262 13.00 0.69 -20.56
CA SER A 262 11.99 1.03 -19.54
C SER A 262 12.15 0.15 -18.31
N MET A 263 11.65 0.62 -17.17
CA MET A 263 11.70 -0.15 -15.93
C MET A 263 10.78 -1.38 -15.97
N ARG A 264 11.20 -2.47 -15.31
CA ARG A 264 10.34 -3.61 -14.97
C ARG A 264 9.69 -3.31 -13.63
N ILE A 265 8.36 -3.32 -13.61
CA ILE A 265 7.56 -2.77 -12.53
C ILE A 265 6.87 -3.92 -11.79
N MET A 266 6.97 -3.90 -10.46
CA MET A 266 6.09 -4.67 -9.58
C MET A 266 5.05 -3.71 -8.97
N PHE A 267 3.78 -4.10 -8.93
CA PHE A 267 2.70 -3.30 -8.34
C PHE A 267 1.96 -4.10 -7.25
N HIS A 268 1.71 -3.46 -6.10
CA HIS A 268 0.94 -4.04 -4.99
C HIS A 268 0.08 -2.99 -4.27
N SER A 269 -0.83 -3.47 -3.43
CA SER A 269 -1.65 -2.67 -2.50
C SER A 269 -2.03 -3.52 -1.28
N CYS A 270 -2.55 -2.89 -0.22
CA CYS A 270 -3.07 -3.55 0.98
C CYS A 270 -2.07 -4.52 1.62
N ASN A 271 -0.91 -3.96 1.95
CA ASN A 271 0.19 -4.63 2.59
C ASN A 271 0.04 -4.56 4.11
N GLY A 272 -0.98 -5.21 4.66
CA GLY A 272 -1.19 -5.37 6.10
C GLY A 272 -2.44 -6.19 6.40
N PHE A 273 -2.73 -6.41 7.67
CA PHE A 273 -3.89 -7.18 8.10
C PHE A 273 -4.91 -6.29 8.79
N SER A 274 -6.18 -6.42 8.40
CA SER A 274 -7.29 -5.78 9.10
C SER A 274 -7.45 -6.32 10.52
N VAL A 275 -8.00 -5.49 11.41
CA VAL A 275 -8.20 -5.85 12.82
C VAL A 275 -9.01 -7.16 12.96
N GLY A 276 -8.49 -8.05 13.80
CA GLY A 276 -9.12 -9.34 14.10
C GLY A 276 -8.86 -10.43 13.05
N THR A 277 -8.01 -10.18 12.06
CA THR A 277 -7.50 -11.23 11.18
C THR A 277 -6.44 -12.04 11.91
N ASP A 278 -6.56 -13.37 11.88
CA ASP A 278 -5.52 -14.26 12.35
C ASP A 278 -4.42 -14.34 11.30
N GLU A 279 -3.25 -13.74 11.57
CA GLU A 279 -2.15 -13.67 10.60
C GLU A 279 -1.59 -15.08 10.27
N GLU A 280 -1.72 -16.05 11.18
CA GLU A 280 -1.21 -17.42 11.00
C GLU A 280 -2.04 -18.20 9.97
N ASP A 281 -3.37 -17.96 9.92
CA ASP A 281 -4.28 -18.56 8.93
C ASP A 281 -3.94 -18.15 7.48
N TRP A 282 -3.16 -17.09 7.32
CA TRP A 282 -2.71 -16.53 6.05
C TRP A 282 -1.20 -16.70 5.82
N SER A 283 -0.51 -17.47 6.67
CA SER A 283 0.95 -17.64 6.58
C SER A 283 1.72 -16.31 6.61
N GLY A 284 1.19 -15.29 7.30
CA GLY A 284 1.77 -13.94 7.33
C GLY A 284 1.89 -13.31 5.94
N PRO A 285 2.90 -12.44 5.70
CA PRO A 285 3.11 -11.74 4.44
C PRO A 285 3.84 -12.60 3.38
N CYS A 286 3.46 -13.87 3.24
CA CYS A 286 4.21 -14.86 2.45
C CYS A 286 4.34 -14.58 0.95
N LEU A 287 3.45 -13.79 0.32
CA LEU A 287 3.54 -13.47 -1.11
C LEU A 287 4.81 -12.69 -1.47
N TRP A 288 5.40 -11.98 -0.51
CA TRP A 288 6.70 -11.33 -0.70
C TRP A 288 7.81 -12.35 -1.01
N ASN A 289 7.68 -13.62 -0.62
CA ASN A 289 8.59 -14.68 -1.06
C ASN A 289 8.51 -14.88 -2.57
N ASP A 290 7.32 -14.80 -3.19
CA ASP A 290 7.20 -14.91 -4.65
C ASP A 290 7.71 -13.67 -5.37
N VAL A 291 7.48 -12.48 -4.80
CA VAL A 291 8.08 -11.22 -5.29
C VAL A 291 9.60 -11.37 -5.36
N MET A 292 10.23 -11.86 -4.29
CA MET A 292 11.69 -12.04 -4.26
C MET A 292 12.17 -13.12 -5.23
N ARG A 293 11.41 -14.21 -5.41
CA ARG A 293 11.74 -15.22 -6.45
C ARG A 293 11.67 -14.63 -7.86
N ARG A 294 10.63 -13.85 -8.19
CA ARG A 294 10.51 -13.18 -9.49
C ARG A 294 11.62 -12.15 -9.69
N HIS A 295 11.96 -11.38 -8.66
CA HIS A 295 13.06 -10.42 -8.71
C HIS A 295 14.42 -11.10 -8.96
N GLN A 296 14.62 -12.34 -8.48
CA GLN A 296 15.83 -13.11 -8.77
C GLN A 296 15.87 -13.63 -10.22
N GLU A 297 14.73 -13.97 -10.81
CA GLU A 297 14.62 -14.45 -12.19
C GLU A 297 14.75 -13.32 -13.21
N ALA A 298 14.03 -12.22 -12.98
CA ALA A 298 14.03 -11.01 -13.79
C ALA A 298 13.90 -9.79 -12.87
N PRO A 299 15.00 -9.05 -12.60
CA PRO A 299 15.01 -8.00 -11.59
C PRO A 299 13.95 -6.92 -11.82
N PHE A 300 13.11 -6.67 -10.83
CA PHE A 300 12.30 -5.45 -10.79
C PHE A 300 13.21 -4.24 -10.59
N HIS A 301 12.95 -3.19 -11.36
CA HIS A 301 13.64 -1.90 -11.25
C HIS A 301 12.92 -0.95 -10.28
N VAL A 302 11.61 -1.14 -10.11
CA VAL A 302 10.78 -0.37 -9.20
C VAL A 302 9.61 -1.21 -8.69
N MET A 303 9.24 -1.03 -7.41
CA MET A 303 7.97 -1.48 -6.86
C MET A 303 7.06 -0.28 -6.60
N ILE A 304 5.79 -0.42 -6.93
CA ILE A 304 4.79 0.65 -6.81
C ILE A 304 3.74 0.21 -5.79
N GLY A 305 3.63 0.97 -4.70
CA GLY A 305 2.61 0.78 -3.67
C GLY A 305 1.41 1.69 -3.91
N GLY A 306 0.25 1.10 -4.19
CA GLY A 306 -0.99 1.83 -4.50
C GLY A 306 -1.90 2.09 -3.31
N GLY A 307 -1.37 2.54 -2.18
CA GLY A 307 -2.13 2.70 -0.94
C GLY A 307 -2.08 1.48 0.00
N ASP A 308 -2.42 1.72 1.27
CA ASP A 308 -2.43 0.74 2.36
C ASP A 308 -1.09 0.01 2.54
N GLN A 309 0.01 0.77 2.64
CA GLN A 309 1.32 0.12 2.84
C GLN A 309 1.48 -0.45 4.26
N ILE A 310 0.63 0.03 5.16
CA ILE A 310 0.50 -0.39 6.55
C ILE A 310 -0.95 -0.18 7.00
N TYR A 311 -1.39 -0.99 7.97
CA TYR A 311 -2.71 -0.87 8.60
C TYR A 311 -2.55 -0.31 10.02
N ASN A 312 -3.04 0.91 10.25
CA ASN A 312 -2.98 1.59 11.56
C ASN A 312 -4.26 1.46 12.39
N ASP A 313 -5.27 0.74 11.90
CA ASP A 313 -6.62 0.66 12.49
C ASP A 313 -6.66 0.03 13.89
N GLY A 314 -5.65 -0.75 14.25
CA GLY A 314 -5.52 -1.28 15.62
C GLY A 314 -5.52 -0.17 16.68
N ILE A 315 -5.19 1.07 16.30
CA ILE A 315 -5.16 2.22 17.20
C ILE A 315 -6.48 2.46 17.94
N ARG A 316 -7.62 2.13 17.30
CA ARG A 316 -8.97 2.28 17.87
C ARG A 316 -9.43 1.09 18.72
N VAL A 317 -8.76 -0.07 18.61
CA VAL A 317 -9.19 -1.31 19.30
C VAL A 317 -8.27 -1.64 20.47
N SER A 318 -6.97 -1.75 20.21
CA SER A 318 -5.95 -2.07 21.21
C SER A 318 -5.04 -0.89 21.53
N GLY A 319 -5.15 0.20 20.78
CA GLY A 319 -4.34 1.40 20.95
C GLY A 319 -4.97 2.50 21.83
N PRO A 320 -4.33 3.67 21.88
CA PRO A 320 -4.71 4.79 22.75
C PRO A 320 -6.08 5.39 22.46
N LEU A 321 -6.62 5.22 21.23
CA LEU A 321 -7.94 5.74 20.89
C LEU A 321 -9.09 4.87 21.39
N ARG A 322 -8.83 3.70 21.99
CA ARG A 322 -9.89 2.80 22.49
C ARG A 322 -10.91 3.51 23.37
N ARG A 323 -10.46 4.43 24.24
CA ARG A 323 -11.35 5.22 25.11
C ARG A 323 -12.29 6.12 24.30
N TRP A 324 -11.76 6.81 23.31
CA TRP A 324 -12.53 7.67 22.42
C TRP A 324 -13.55 6.86 21.59
N THR A 325 -13.12 5.75 21.02
CA THR A 325 -13.98 4.85 20.23
C THR A 325 -15.11 4.24 21.07
N SER A 326 -14.87 3.98 22.36
CA SER A 326 -15.87 3.43 23.28
C SER A 326 -16.98 4.44 23.67
N ILE A 327 -16.87 5.72 23.29
CA ILE A 327 -17.89 6.74 23.61
C ILE A 327 -19.12 6.53 22.74
N SER A 328 -20.21 6.04 23.35
CA SER A 328 -21.45 5.74 22.62
C SER A 328 -22.24 6.98 22.18
N ASN A 329 -22.06 8.13 22.84
CA ASN A 329 -22.75 9.37 22.48
C ASN A 329 -21.98 10.10 21.36
N PRO A 330 -22.55 10.26 20.15
CA PRO A 330 -21.83 10.83 19.00
C PRO A 330 -21.36 12.27 19.24
N LYS A 331 -22.15 13.10 19.94
CA LYS A 331 -21.75 14.48 20.27
C LYS A 331 -20.59 14.49 21.25
N LYS A 332 -20.62 13.67 22.31
CA LYS A 332 -19.49 13.58 23.25
C LYS A 332 -18.22 13.08 22.58
N ARG A 333 -18.35 12.09 21.68
CA ARG A 333 -17.23 11.55 20.89
C ARG A 333 -16.62 12.62 19.97
N ARG A 334 -17.47 13.40 19.29
CA ARG A 334 -17.06 14.52 18.43
C ARG A 334 -16.32 15.62 19.19
N HIS A 335 -16.70 15.95 20.41
CA HIS A 335 -16.06 17.01 21.20
C HIS A 335 -14.94 16.48 22.13
N TYR A 336 -14.48 15.26 21.91
CA TYR A 336 -13.40 14.69 22.72
C TYR A 336 -12.07 15.35 22.33
N PRO A 337 -11.32 15.92 23.29
CA PRO A 337 -10.10 16.65 22.99
C PRO A 337 -8.95 15.71 22.58
N PHE A 338 -7.96 16.25 21.88
CA PHE A 338 -6.73 15.56 21.52
C PHE A 338 -5.52 16.29 22.13
N PRO A 339 -5.31 16.20 23.46
CA PRO A 339 -4.23 16.89 24.14
C PRO A 339 -2.87 16.26 23.81
N GLU A 340 -1.77 16.96 24.13
CA GLU A 340 -0.40 16.47 23.90
C GLU A 340 -0.15 15.06 24.44
N SER A 341 -0.75 14.69 25.59
CA SER A 341 -0.61 13.33 26.14
C SER A 341 -1.20 12.25 25.23
N LEU A 342 -2.38 12.48 24.65
CA LEU A 342 -2.99 11.53 23.72
C LEU A 342 -2.24 11.52 22.38
N ARG A 343 -1.77 12.69 21.93
CA ARG A 343 -0.90 12.80 20.75
C ARG A 343 0.37 11.98 20.92
N ALA A 344 1.04 12.05 22.06
CA ALA A 344 2.24 11.27 22.36
C ALA A 344 1.99 9.77 22.33
N GLU A 345 0.91 9.29 22.96
CA GLU A 345 0.54 7.88 22.92
C GLU A 345 0.23 7.40 21.49
N CYS A 346 -0.43 8.23 20.68
CA CYS A 346 -0.71 7.91 19.27
C CYS A 346 0.58 7.88 18.46
N ASP A 347 1.46 8.86 18.61
CA ASP A 347 2.74 8.95 17.90
C ASP A 347 3.67 7.77 18.24
N ASP A 348 3.71 7.32 19.51
CA ASP A 348 4.35 6.06 19.90
C ASP A 348 3.72 4.85 19.18
N TYR A 349 2.39 4.79 19.09
CA TYR A 349 1.71 3.70 18.40
C TYR A 349 2.10 3.63 16.91
N TYR A 350 2.01 4.75 16.18
CA TYR A 350 2.37 4.78 14.75
C TYR A 350 3.85 4.45 14.55
N LEU A 351 4.77 5.06 15.33
CA LEU A 351 6.21 4.76 15.25
C LEU A 351 6.48 3.25 15.40
N ASN A 352 5.93 2.65 16.44
CA ASN A 352 6.15 1.24 16.74
C ASN A 352 5.53 0.33 15.67
N ASN A 353 4.35 0.68 15.14
CA ASN A 353 3.73 -0.09 14.07
C ASN A 353 4.54 -0.02 12.78
N TYR A 354 5.04 1.16 12.39
CA TYR A 354 5.92 1.33 11.24
C TYR A 354 7.24 0.56 11.40
N ILE A 355 7.92 0.66 12.55
CA ILE A 355 9.15 -0.11 12.83
C ILE A 355 8.88 -1.61 12.74
N ARG A 356 7.79 -2.10 13.35
CA ARG A 356 7.41 -3.52 13.30
C ARG A 356 7.16 -3.97 11.87
N TRP A 357 6.30 -3.25 11.15
CA TRP A 357 5.78 -3.70 9.86
C TRP A 357 6.84 -3.61 8.76
N TYR A 358 7.52 -2.48 8.60
CA TYR A 358 8.63 -2.33 7.64
C TYR A 358 9.88 -3.13 8.04
N GLY A 359 9.96 -3.60 9.28
CA GLY A 359 10.98 -4.54 9.77
C GLY A 359 10.62 -6.02 9.58
N THR A 360 9.40 -6.35 9.14
CA THR A 360 8.91 -7.75 9.02
C THR A 360 9.38 -8.40 7.72
N GLU A 361 10.02 -9.57 7.81
CA GLU A 361 10.38 -10.37 6.63
C GLU A 361 9.17 -11.15 6.08
N PRO A 362 9.02 -11.32 4.75
CA PRO A 362 10.00 -11.01 3.69
C PRO A 362 9.92 -9.58 3.12
N PHE A 363 8.93 -8.78 3.55
CA PHE A 363 8.71 -7.43 3.05
C PHE A 363 9.93 -6.52 3.31
N ALA A 364 10.56 -6.66 4.47
CA ALA A 364 11.72 -5.88 4.81
C ALA A 364 12.93 -6.18 3.89
N ALA A 365 13.11 -7.42 3.42
CA ALA A 365 14.15 -7.75 2.44
C ALA A 365 13.86 -7.16 1.06
N ALA A 366 12.59 -7.11 0.65
CA ALA A 366 12.16 -6.46 -0.59
C ALA A 366 12.45 -4.94 -0.56
N ASN A 367 12.11 -4.25 0.54
CA ASN A 367 12.41 -2.83 0.72
C ASN A 367 13.90 -2.47 0.65
N GLY A 368 14.79 -3.41 0.98
CA GLY A 368 16.24 -3.19 0.85
C GLY A 368 16.77 -3.38 -0.57
N GLN A 369 15.98 -3.94 -1.49
CA GLN A 369 16.46 -4.42 -2.79
C GLN A 369 15.68 -3.87 -3.99
N ILE A 370 14.42 -3.49 -3.80
CA ILE A 370 13.54 -3.00 -4.86
C ILE A 370 13.15 -1.54 -4.54
N PRO A 371 13.62 -0.56 -5.32
CA PRO A 371 13.27 0.84 -5.12
C PRO A 371 11.76 1.07 -5.17
N GLN A 372 11.18 1.77 -4.19
CA GLN A 372 9.74 2.01 -4.11
C GLN A 372 9.28 3.39 -4.60
N LEU A 373 8.04 3.44 -5.06
CA LEU A 373 7.20 4.63 -5.28
C LEU A 373 5.83 4.37 -4.65
N ASN A 374 5.43 5.18 -3.67
CA ASN A 374 4.19 4.93 -2.92
C ASN A 374 3.28 6.15 -2.89
N ILE A 375 1.98 5.87 -2.84
CA ILE A 375 0.98 6.77 -2.27
C ILE A 375 0.37 6.09 -1.05
N TRP A 376 -0.16 6.89 -0.13
CA TRP A 376 -0.97 6.41 1.00
C TRP A 376 -2.47 6.32 0.67
N ASP A 377 -3.16 5.47 1.41
CA ASP A 377 -4.63 5.39 1.46
C ASP A 377 -5.14 5.63 2.89
N ASP A 378 -6.40 5.31 3.17
CA ASP A 378 -7.01 5.53 4.48
C ASP A 378 -6.44 4.63 5.57
N HIS A 379 -6.13 3.34 5.34
CA HIS A 379 -5.56 2.49 6.40
C HIS A 379 -4.14 2.87 6.82
N ASP A 380 -3.40 3.63 6.00
CA ASP A 380 -2.17 4.30 6.42
C ASP A 380 -2.43 5.32 7.54
N ILE A 381 -3.65 5.86 7.62
CA ILE A 381 -4.14 6.80 8.64
C ILE A 381 -5.03 6.06 9.65
N ILE A 382 -6.28 5.85 9.28
CA ILE A 382 -7.31 5.06 9.94
C ILE A 382 -8.42 4.79 8.91
N ASP A 383 -8.91 3.57 8.87
CA ASP A 383 -10.09 3.10 8.13
C ASP A 383 -11.18 4.18 7.95
N GLY A 384 -11.50 4.49 6.69
CA GLY A 384 -12.50 5.46 6.24
C GLY A 384 -12.08 6.94 6.31
N PHE A 385 -10.81 7.25 6.55
CA PHE A 385 -10.35 8.65 6.64
C PHE A 385 -10.66 9.44 5.37
N GLY A 386 -11.42 10.53 5.55
CA GLY A 386 -11.90 11.38 4.46
C GLY A 386 -13.34 11.09 4.03
N SER A 387 -13.94 9.98 4.45
CA SER A 387 -15.28 9.57 4.00
C SER A 387 -16.37 9.70 5.05
N TYR A 388 -16.00 9.95 6.30
CA TYR A 388 -16.95 10.35 7.33
C TYR A 388 -17.53 11.75 7.07
N VAL A 389 -18.65 12.06 7.73
CA VAL A 389 -19.28 13.39 7.64
C VAL A 389 -18.31 14.50 8.09
N ASP A 390 -18.29 15.62 7.37
CA ASP A 390 -17.32 16.72 7.57
C ASP A 390 -17.23 17.20 9.02
N ASP A 391 -18.39 17.37 9.65
CA ASP A 391 -18.53 17.76 11.06
C ASP A 391 -17.78 16.82 12.02
N PHE A 392 -17.72 15.53 11.71
CA PHE A 392 -17.01 14.53 12.51
C PHE A 392 -15.52 14.47 12.13
N MET A 393 -15.18 14.55 10.84
CA MET A 393 -13.80 14.63 10.36
C MET A 393 -13.03 15.84 10.92
N ARG A 394 -13.73 16.94 11.21
CA ARG A 394 -13.14 18.15 11.82
C ARG A 394 -12.85 18.02 13.32
N CYS A 395 -13.22 16.93 13.98
CA CYS A 395 -12.95 16.80 15.42
C CYS A 395 -11.46 16.68 15.73
N ASP A 396 -11.09 17.08 16.94
CA ASP A 396 -9.70 17.14 17.41
C ASP A 396 -8.97 15.81 17.20
N VAL A 397 -9.64 14.67 17.42
CA VAL A 397 -9.05 13.35 17.25
C VAL A 397 -8.66 13.06 15.80
N PHE A 398 -9.55 13.31 14.83
CA PHE A 398 -9.23 13.06 13.41
C PHE A 398 -8.13 13.99 12.89
N ARG A 399 -8.13 15.25 13.32
CA ARG A 399 -7.07 16.19 12.97
C ARG A 399 -5.72 15.77 13.57
N GLY A 400 -5.74 15.32 14.83
CA GLY A 400 -4.59 14.78 15.54
C GLY A 400 -3.96 13.58 14.83
N ILE A 401 -4.74 12.53 14.60
CA ILE A 401 -4.25 11.31 13.96
C ILE A 401 -3.86 11.53 12.50
N GLY A 402 -4.56 12.40 11.78
CA GLY A 402 -4.19 12.78 10.41
C GLY A 402 -2.78 13.39 10.35
N GLY A 403 -2.46 14.31 11.26
CA GLY A 403 -1.13 14.90 11.35
C GLY A 403 -0.04 13.88 11.73
N ILE A 404 -0.31 13.00 12.68
CA ILE A 404 0.63 11.94 13.10
C ILE A 404 0.89 10.94 11.96
N ALA A 405 -0.17 10.48 11.28
CA ALA A 405 -0.05 9.58 10.15
C ALA A 405 0.75 10.23 9.01
N HIS A 406 0.47 11.50 8.70
CA HIS A 406 1.21 12.26 7.69
C HIS A 406 2.71 12.36 7.99
N LYS A 407 3.08 12.56 9.26
CA LYS A 407 4.51 12.55 9.70
C LYS A 407 5.20 11.25 9.29
N TYR A 408 4.59 10.09 9.58
CA TYR A 408 5.22 8.80 9.26
C TYR A 408 5.13 8.42 7.78
N TYR A 409 4.09 8.88 7.08
CA TYR A 409 4.00 8.80 5.63
C TYR A 409 5.17 9.52 4.94
N MET A 410 5.44 10.77 5.34
CA MET A 410 6.58 11.54 4.82
C MET A 410 7.92 10.86 5.11
N LEU A 411 8.11 10.38 6.34
CA LEU A 411 9.36 9.76 6.77
C LEU A 411 9.63 8.40 6.09
N PHE A 412 8.70 7.45 6.19
CA PHE A 412 8.90 6.07 5.75
C PHE A 412 8.66 5.85 4.26
N GLN A 413 7.70 6.55 3.67
CA GLN A 413 7.29 6.29 2.29
C GLN A 413 7.93 7.27 1.30
N HIS A 414 8.13 8.53 1.68
CA HIS A 414 8.72 9.56 0.80
C HIS A 414 10.18 9.91 1.10
N HIS A 415 10.69 9.50 2.26
CA HIS A 415 12.01 9.91 2.78
C HIS A 415 12.16 11.44 2.82
N LEU A 416 11.12 12.13 3.27
CA LEU A 416 11.07 13.58 3.43
C LEU A 416 10.96 13.96 4.91
N PRO A 417 11.47 15.15 5.30
CA PRO A 417 11.20 15.70 6.62
C PRO A 417 9.69 15.89 6.82
N PRO A 418 9.15 15.53 7.99
CA PRO A 418 7.76 15.79 8.31
C PRO A 418 7.54 17.29 8.63
N PRO A 419 6.28 17.73 8.78
CA PRO A 419 5.97 19.02 9.40
C PRO A 419 6.62 19.13 10.79
N ALA A 420 6.94 20.36 11.22
CA ALA A 420 7.61 20.61 12.49
C ALA A 420 6.81 20.08 13.69
N SER A 421 5.49 20.20 13.67
CA SER A 421 4.61 19.69 14.71
C SER A 421 3.31 19.15 14.11
N THR A 422 2.63 18.29 14.89
CA THR A 422 1.31 17.74 14.59
C THR A 422 0.23 18.42 15.43
N TYR A 423 -1.04 18.17 15.13
CA TYR A 423 -2.17 18.82 15.81
C TYR A 423 -2.34 18.39 17.26
N THR A 424 -2.55 19.37 18.15
CA THR A 424 -2.95 19.18 19.54
C THR A 424 -4.03 20.19 19.94
N SER A 425 -5.03 19.77 20.71
CA SER A 425 -6.17 20.63 21.09
C SER A 425 -5.83 21.70 22.14
N ASP A 426 -4.70 21.55 22.84
CA ASP A 426 -4.24 22.42 23.93
C ASP A 426 -3.38 23.60 23.47
N THR A 427 -2.82 23.55 22.25
CA THR A 427 -1.97 24.62 21.69
C THR A 427 -2.64 25.46 20.61
N MET A 428 -3.86 25.10 20.18
CA MET A 428 -4.58 25.85 19.15
C MET A 428 -4.94 27.28 19.59
N PRO A 429 -4.65 28.31 18.76
CA PRO A 429 -5.17 29.65 19.02
C PRO A 429 -6.71 29.61 18.99
N LYS A 430 -7.34 30.17 20.03
CA LYS A 430 -8.81 30.18 20.22
C LYS A 430 -9.59 31.01 19.18
N THR A 431 -8.93 31.52 18.14
CA THR A 431 -9.53 32.34 17.09
C THR A 431 -9.32 31.67 15.73
N GLU A 432 -10.42 31.30 15.08
CA GLU A 432 -10.53 30.56 13.81
C GLU A 432 -9.83 31.22 12.59
N LYS A 433 -9.12 32.35 12.74
CA LYS A 433 -8.63 33.19 11.64
C LYS A 433 -7.14 33.08 11.31
N GLU A 434 -6.36 32.31 12.04
CA GLU A 434 -4.96 32.03 11.67
C GLU A 434 -4.87 30.62 11.10
N ALA A 435 -4.96 30.53 9.77
CA ALA A 435 -4.83 29.32 9.00
C ALA A 435 -3.36 28.85 9.03
N GLY A 436 -3.07 27.98 9.99
CA GLY A 436 -1.79 27.32 10.18
C GLY A 436 -1.67 26.91 11.63
N GLN A 437 -1.47 25.62 11.90
CA GLN A 437 -1.02 25.20 13.23
C GLN A 437 0.39 25.76 13.36
N GLY A 438 0.57 26.81 14.17
CA GLY A 438 1.90 27.28 14.52
C GLY A 438 2.74 26.12 15.08
N ILE A 439 4.05 26.30 15.16
CA ILE A 439 4.94 25.28 15.70
C ILE A 439 4.56 25.02 17.17
N ASP A 440 4.16 23.80 17.50
CA ASP A 440 3.94 23.38 18.88
C ASP A 440 5.30 23.27 19.61
N PRO A 441 5.61 24.17 20.55
CA PRO A 441 6.92 24.17 21.22
C PRO A 441 7.13 22.91 22.08
N ASN A 442 6.05 22.26 22.55
CA ASN A 442 6.17 21.04 23.35
C ASN A 442 6.68 19.88 22.51
N GLN A 443 6.21 19.76 21.27
CA GLN A 443 6.66 18.72 20.34
C GLN A 443 8.09 18.96 19.85
N MET A 444 8.50 20.23 19.75
CA MET A 444 9.84 20.60 19.29
C MET A 444 10.91 20.61 20.38
N ILE A 445 10.52 20.53 21.66
CA ILE A 445 11.44 20.81 22.78
C ILE A 445 12.68 19.91 22.79
N ALA A 446 12.50 18.63 22.45
CA ALA A 446 13.53 17.59 22.45
C ALA A 446 13.64 16.86 21.10
N ALA A 447 13.10 17.46 20.04
CA ALA A 447 13.12 16.88 18.70
C ALA A 447 13.88 17.79 17.72
N TYR A 448 14.60 17.16 16.80
CA TYR A 448 15.11 17.78 15.59
C TYR A 448 14.16 17.45 14.43
N VAL A 449 13.80 18.47 13.65
CA VAL A 449 13.10 18.31 12.38
C VAL A 449 13.91 19.06 11.32
N HIS A 450 14.28 18.37 10.25
CA HIS A 450 14.99 19.00 9.16
C HIS A 450 14.09 20.01 8.44
N PRO A 451 14.61 21.15 7.94
CA PRO A 451 13.84 22.05 7.10
C PRO A 451 13.20 21.32 5.92
N ALA A 452 12.01 21.79 5.49
CA ALA A 452 11.30 21.21 4.36
C ALA A 452 12.22 21.07 3.13
N MET A 453 12.18 19.89 2.51
CA MET A 453 12.95 19.58 1.31
C MET A 453 12.03 19.63 0.09
N THR A 454 12.45 20.32 -0.96
CA THR A 454 11.72 20.37 -2.24
C THR A 454 12.38 19.45 -3.24
N GLU A 455 11.57 18.69 -3.98
CA GLU A 455 12.07 17.80 -5.03
C GLU A 455 11.21 17.93 -6.29
N SER A 456 11.85 17.93 -7.46
CA SER A 456 11.21 18.25 -8.74
C SER A 456 10.20 17.19 -9.21
N ASN A 457 10.27 15.97 -8.67
CA ASN A 457 9.32 14.90 -8.93
C ASN A 457 7.97 15.10 -8.24
N TYR A 458 7.88 15.95 -7.22
CA TYR A 458 6.59 16.22 -6.56
C TYR A 458 5.81 17.36 -7.25
N ILE A 459 4.50 17.19 -7.28
CA ILE A 459 3.51 18.20 -7.65
C ILE A 459 2.69 18.47 -6.39
N VAL A 460 3.11 19.47 -5.63
CA VAL A 460 2.48 19.84 -4.36
C VAL A 460 1.16 20.55 -4.63
N GLY A 461 0.10 20.12 -3.97
CA GLY A 461 -1.22 20.74 -4.06
C GLY A 461 -1.15 22.21 -3.61
N PRO A 462 -1.80 23.16 -4.30
CA PRO A 462 -1.70 24.58 -3.98
C PRO A 462 -2.37 24.98 -2.65
N SER A 463 -3.36 24.19 -2.20
CA SER A 463 -4.15 24.46 -1.00
C SER A 463 -3.96 23.33 0.03
N PRO A 464 -3.94 23.61 1.34
CA PRO A 464 -3.88 22.57 2.34
C PRO A 464 -5.20 21.77 2.41
N GLY A 465 -5.08 20.50 2.78
CA GLY A 465 -6.19 19.59 3.01
C GLY A 465 -7.07 20.02 4.18
N PRO A 466 -8.36 19.65 4.20
CA PRO A 466 -9.32 20.19 5.18
C PRO A 466 -9.16 19.59 6.58
N TYR A 467 -8.54 18.41 6.70
CA TYR A 467 -8.42 17.65 7.94
C TYR A 467 -6.98 17.52 8.43
N VAL A 468 -6.07 17.11 7.55
CA VAL A 468 -4.62 17.01 7.86
C VAL A 468 -3.98 18.40 7.93
N SER A 469 -4.55 19.41 7.27
CA SER A 469 -4.00 20.78 7.16
C SER A 469 -2.63 20.87 6.49
N GLU A 470 -2.24 19.84 5.73
CA GLU A 470 -1.01 19.75 4.95
C GLU A 470 -1.31 19.75 3.45
N HIS A 471 -0.29 19.95 2.60
CA HIS A 471 -0.45 19.96 1.16
C HIS A 471 -0.32 18.55 0.55
N SER A 472 -1.15 18.21 -0.43
CA SER A 472 -1.08 16.89 -1.09
C SER A 472 0.25 16.71 -1.84
N HIS A 473 0.86 15.54 -1.77
CA HIS A 473 2.11 15.21 -2.45
C HIS A 473 1.87 14.27 -3.63
N ASN A 474 1.56 14.83 -4.79
CA ASN A 474 1.43 14.06 -6.04
C ASN A 474 2.81 13.89 -6.69
N MET A 475 2.99 12.90 -7.56
CA MET A 475 4.31 12.57 -8.13
C MET A 475 4.27 12.47 -9.66
N PHE A 476 5.21 13.10 -10.35
CA PHE A 476 5.57 12.79 -11.73
C PHE A 476 7.00 12.27 -11.80
N THR A 477 7.21 11.16 -12.49
CA THR A 477 8.56 10.63 -12.73
C THR A 477 8.63 9.78 -13.99
N GLN A 478 9.85 9.55 -14.50
CA GLN A 478 10.13 8.75 -15.67
C GLN A 478 10.54 7.33 -15.27
N LEU A 479 9.83 6.30 -15.71
CA LEU A 479 10.17 4.90 -15.42
C LEU A 479 11.03 4.29 -16.54
N GLY A 480 12.27 4.77 -16.65
CA GLY A 480 13.19 4.38 -17.73
C GLY A 480 12.81 5.04 -19.06
N ALA A 481 13.21 4.47 -20.18
CA ALA A 481 13.25 5.19 -21.46
C ALA A 481 11.89 5.71 -21.99
N ARG A 482 10.78 4.98 -21.82
CA ARG A 482 9.53 5.26 -22.56
C ARG A 482 8.25 5.27 -21.73
N ILE A 483 8.34 5.16 -20.40
CA ILE A 483 7.19 5.14 -19.49
C ILE A 483 7.20 6.41 -18.63
N ALA A 484 6.13 7.19 -18.68
CA ALA A 484 5.85 8.24 -17.71
C ALA A 484 5.00 7.66 -16.57
N PHE A 485 5.23 8.14 -15.34
CA PHE A 485 4.44 7.77 -14.17
C PHE A 485 3.84 9.01 -13.51
N LEU A 486 2.58 8.88 -13.09
CA LEU A 486 1.85 9.86 -12.31
C LEU A 486 1.20 9.18 -11.09
N GLY A 487 1.54 9.60 -9.88
CA GLY A 487 0.87 9.17 -8.65
C GLY A 487 0.06 10.31 -8.04
N ILE A 488 -1.21 10.06 -7.70
CA ILE A 488 -2.11 11.06 -7.11
C ILE A 488 -2.31 10.77 -5.62
N ASP A 489 -2.01 11.76 -4.79
CA ASP A 489 -2.36 11.75 -3.37
C ASP A 489 -3.85 12.09 -3.24
N ALA A 490 -4.66 11.05 -3.09
CA ALA A 490 -6.10 11.12 -3.02
C ALA A 490 -6.64 11.22 -1.58
N ARG A 491 -5.77 11.39 -0.57
CA ARG A 491 -6.17 11.38 0.85
C ARG A 491 -5.98 12.70 1.57
N THR A 492 -4.93 13.46 1.26
CA THR A 492 -4.67 14.74 1.94
C THR A 492 -5.84 15.72 1.78
N GLU A 493 -6.41 15.83 0.58
CA GLU A 493 -7.51 16.75 0.24
C GLU A 493 -8.90 16.10 0.36
N ARG A 494 -8.96 14.81 0.70
CA ARG A 494 -10.19 14.00 0.62
C ARG A 494 -11.27 14.54 1.55
N THR A 495 -12.48 14.60 1.01
CA THR A 495 -13.73 14.72 1.74
C THR A 495 -14.74 13.70 1.22
N ARG A 496 -15.87 13.56 1.91
CA ARG A 496 -16.99 12.71 1.47
C ARG A 496 -17.55 13.09 0.09
N HIS A 497 -17.26 14.30 -0.39
CA HIS A 497 -17.83 14.83 -1.64
C HIS A 497 -16.80 15.11 -2.72
N GLN A 498 -15.51 15.06 -2.39
CA GLN A 498 -14.43 15.47 -3.29
C GLN A 498 -13.16 14.70 -2.96
N VAL A 499 -12.47 14.19 -3.99
CA VAL A 499 -11.20 13.48 -3.83
C VAL A 499 -10.03 14.46 -3.81
N ASN A 500 -9.89 15.27 -4.85
CA ASN A 500 -8.90 16.34 -4.92
C ASN A 500 -9.53 17.67 -5.31
N TYR A 501 -8.85 18.76 -4.98
CA TYR A 501 -9.24 20.08 -5.41
C TYR A 501 -9.08 20.26 -6.92
N THR A 502 -9.87 21.19 -7.48
CA THR A 502 -9.85 21.42 -8.94
C THR A 502 -8.50 21.98 -9.38
N GLU A 503 -7.96 22.91 -8.60
CA GLU A 503 -6.66 23.52 -8.77
C GLU A 503 -5.51 22.51 -8.64
N THR A 504 -5.66 21.47 -7.80
CA THR A 504 -4.69 20.36 -7.69
C THR A 504 -4.67 19.53 -8.97
N TYR A 505 -5.84 19.18 -9.52
CA TYR A 505 -5.90 18.55 -10.84
C TYR A 505 -5.32 19.43 -11.95
N GLU A 506 -5.55 20.73 -11.92
CA GLU A 506 -4.98 21.67 -12.89
C GLU A 506 -3.45 21.68 -12.83
N ALA A 507 -2.85 21.71 -11.64
CA ALA A 507 -1.41 21.63 -11.45
C ALA A 507 -0.85 20.29 -11.99
N ILE A 508 -1.49 19.18 -11.68
CA ILE A 508 -1.12 17.84 -12.15
C ILE A 508 -1.11 17.77 -13.67
N PHE A 509 -2.22 18.14 -14.32
CA PHE A 509 -2.35 18.02 -15.77
C PHE A 509 -1.52 19.06 -16.52
N SER A 510 -1.27 20.23 -15.94
CA SER A 510 -0.34 21.22 -16.52
C SER A 510 1.09 20.69 -16.52
N ARG A 511 1.55 20.13 -15.39
CA ARG A 511 2.87 19.50 -15.30
C ARG A 511 3.00 18.32 -16.25
N LEU A 512 1.99 17.44 -16.31
CA LEU A 512 2.00 16.30 -17.23
C LEU A 512 2.16 16.73 -18.69
N ARG A 513 1.38 17.74 -19.15
CA ARG A 513 1.50 18.27 -20.52
C ARG A 513 2.88 18.85 -20.79
N GLN A 514 3.45 19.57 -19.84
CA GLN A 514 4.79 20.13 -19.97
C GLN A 514 5.83 19.03 -20.20
N GLU A 515 5.79 17.97 -19.38
CA GLU A 515 6.75 16.86 -19.45
C GLU A 515 6.60 16.03 -20.74
N LEU A 516 5.37 15.74 -21.15
CA LEU A 516 5.10 15.04 -22.42
C LEU A 516 5.53 15.89 -23.63
N SER A 517 5.27 17.20 -23.60
CA SER A 517 5.69 18.13 -24.66
C SER A 517 7.21 18.20 -24.77
N HIS A 518 7.90 18.34 -23.62
CA HIS A 518 9.35 18.37 -23.57
C HIS A 518 9.96 17.07 -24.11
N ALA A 519 9.41 15.90 -23.73
CA ALA A 519 9.86 14.61 -24.23
C ALA A 519 9.76 14.48 -25.76
N ILE A 520 8.70 15.02 -26.37
CA ILE A 520 8.56 15.10 -27.84
C ILE A 520 9.63 16.02 -28.44
N GLN A 521 9.85 17.20 -27.85
CA GLN A 521 10.82 18.19 -28.35
C GLN A 521 12.25 17.65 -28.39
N ILE A 522 12.62 16.78 -27.44
CA ILE A 522 13.95 16.14 -27.39
C ILE A 522 13.98 14.78 -28.11
N GLU A 523 12.97 14.48 -28.94
CA GLU A 523 12.86 13.25 -29.75
C GLU A 523 12.87 11.95 -28.92
N LYS A 524 12.40 12.00 -27.67
CA LYS A 524 12.26 10.85 -26.77
C LYS A 524 10.83 10.75 -26.22
N PRO A 525 9.80 10.64 -27.08
CA PRO A 525 8.42 10.63 -26.62
C PRO A 525 8.11 9.41 -25.76
N TYR A 526 7.40 9.62 -24.66
CA TYR A 526 6.81 8.54 -23.89
C TYR A 526 5.79 7.76 -24.72
N LYS A 527 5.76 6.44 -24.55
CA LYS A 527 4.80 5.54 -25.19
C LYS A 527 3.68 5.13 -24.24
N HIS A 528 3.98 5.09 -22.94
CA HIS A 528 3.03 4.74 -21.89
C HIS A 528 2.99 5.79 -20.80
N LEU A 529 1.79 6.01 -20.25
CA LEU A 529 1.54 6.75 -19.03
C LEU A 529 0.93 5.78 -18.01
N ILE A 530 1.61 5.54 -16.91
CA ILE A 530 1.09 4.79 -15.76
C ILE A 530 0.56 5.78 -14.74
N LEU A 531 -0.74 5.70 -14.45
CA LEU A 531 -1.40 6.47 -13.39
C LEU A 531 -1.67 5.57 -12.18
N LEU A 532 -1.21 5.98 -11.00
CA LEU A 532 -1.47 5.31 -9.73
C LEU A 532 -2.59 6.02 -8.96
N LEU A 533 -3.62 5.26 -8.58
CA LEU A 533 -4.71 5.69 -7.71
C LEU A 533 -4.83 4.68 -6.55
N GLY A 534 -5.14 5.16 -5.34
CA GLY A 534 -5.39 4.27 -4.19
C GLY A 534 -6.58 3.35 -4.47
N ILE A 535 -7.63 3.94 -5.04
CA ILE A 535 -8.91 3.27 -5.26
C ILE A 535 -9.17 3.01 -6.76
N PRO A 536 -9.70 1.83 -7.16
CA PRO A 536 -9.99 1.51 -8.55
C PRO A 536 -11.06 2.42 -9.16
N ILE A 537 -10.88 2.78 -10.43
CA ILE A 537 -11.77 3.72 -11.14
C ILE A 537 -12.68 3.03 -12.15
N ALA A 538 -12.24 1.90 -12.72
CA ALA A 538 -13.03 1.05 -13.60
C ALA A 538 -13.42 -0.25 -12.88
N TYR A 539 -14.46 -0.18 -12.05
CA TYR A 539 -14.86 -1.25 -11.15
C TYR A 539 -16.40 -1.38 -11.07
N PRO A 540 -16.97 -2.55 -10.71
CA PRO A 540 -18.41 -2.70 -10.58
C PRO A 540 -19.02 -1.66 -9.64
N ARG A 541 -20.16 -1.07 -10.04
CA ARG A 541 -20.88 -0.09 -9.22
C ARG A 541 -21.53 -0.80 -8.03
N LEU A 542 -21.24 -0.30 -6.83
CA LEU A 542 -21.65 -0.94 -5.58
C LEU A 542 -22.78 -0.23 -4.83
N THR A 543 -23.33 0.86 -5.40
CA THR A 543 -24.45 1.64 -4.84
C THR A 543 -25.73 0.84 -4.54
N TRP A 544 -25.83 -0.41 -5.00
CA TRP A 544 -26.93 -1.32 -4.71
C TRP A 544 -26.68 -2.18 -3.45
N LEU A 545 -25.43 -2.40 -3.04
CA LEU A 545 -25.08 -3.13 -1.81
C LEU A 545 -25.58 -2.37 -0.58
N GLU A 546 -25.53 -1.04 -0.59
CA GLU A 546 -26.18 -0.17 0.41
C GLU A 546 -27.64 -0.56 0.62
N ASN A 547 -28.41 -0.72 -0.45
CA ASN A 547 -29.83 -1.08 -0.38
C ASN A 547 -30.06 -2.51 0.16
N ILE A 548 -29.13 -3.43 -0.10
CA ILE A 548 -29.20 -4.81 0.42
C ILE A 548 -28.85 -4.85 1.91
N PHE A 549 -27.79 -4.16 2.32
CA PHE A 549 -27.33 -4.13 3.71
C PHE A 549 -28.18 -3.22 4.60
N ALA A 550 -28.86 -2.22 4.03
CA ALA A 550 -29.87 -1.41 4.70
C ALA A 550 -31.25 -2.10 4.73
N SER A 551 -31.41 -3.26 4.08
CA SER A 551 -32.68 -3.99 4.06
C SER A 551 -33.10 -4.45 5.46
N PRO A 552 -34.39 -4.30 5.85
CA PRO A 552 -34.91 -4.80 7.12
C PRO A 552 -34.67 -6.31 7.35
N LEU A 553 -34.49 -7.08 6.26
CA LEU A 553 -34.15 -8.51 6.29
C LEU A 553 -32.76 -8.82 6.86
N MET A 554 -31.84 -7.85 6.86
CA MET A 554 -30.53 -7.96 7.53
C MET A 554 -30.61 -7.67 9.04
N GLY A 555 -31.73 -7.11 9.52
CA GLY A 555 -31.95 -6.79 10.94
C GLY A 555 -31.71 -7.97 11.88
N PRO A 556 -32.26 -9.18 11.62
CA PRO A 556 -32.01 -10.37 12.44
C PRO A 556 -30.53 -10.80 12.44
N LEU A 557 -29.82 -10.72 11.31
CA LEU A 557 -28.39 -11.05 11.22
C LEU A 557 -27.53 -10.04 11.99
N LYS A 558 -27.79 -8.73 11.81
CA LYS A 558 -27.12 -7.66 12.57
C LYS A 558 -27.35 -7.81 14.07
N LEU A 559 -28.56 -8.18 14.48
CA LEU A 559 -28.91 -8.41 15.89
C LEU A 559 -28.21 -9.66 16.45
N LEU A 560 -28.11 -10.75 15.68
CA LEU A 560 -27.37 -11.95 16.07
C LEU A 560 -25.87 -11.66 16.22
N ASN A 561 -25.28 -10.91 15.28
CA ASN A 561 -23.86 -10.58 15.33
C ASN A 561 -23.54 -9.69 16.54
N LYS A 562 -24.42 -8.72 16.84
CA LYS A 562 -24.32 -7.84 18.02
C LYS A 562 -24.53 -8.56 19.35
N ARG A 563 -25.27 -9.69 19.39
CA ARG A 563 -25.59 -10.43 20.63
C ARG A 563 -24.69 -11.63 20.91
N VAL A 564 -24.12 -12.26 19.87
CA VAL A 564 -23.51 -13.60 20.00
C VAL A 564 -21.99 -13.60 19.72
N GLY A 565 -21.40 -12.48 19.25
CA GLY A 565 -19.94 -12.36 19.12
C GLY A 565 -19.29 -13.35 18.14
N PHE A 566 -20.07 -13.96 17.24
CA PHE A 566 -19.62 -15.02 16.34
C PHE A 566 -19.26 -14.50 14.93
N GLY A 567 -18.88 -13.23 14.81
CA GLY A 567 -18.58 -12.59 13.52
C GLY A 567 -17.92 -11.22 13.66
N GLY A 568 -16.97 -11.09 14.59
CA GLY A 568 -16.03 -9.98 14.60
C GLY A 568 -15.11 -10.06 13.38
N SER A 569 -14.75 -8.93 12.78
CA SER A 569 -13.95 -8.76 11.55
C SER A 569 -14.72 -8.61 10.21
N PHE A 570 -16.01 -8.19 10.24
CA PHE A 570 -16.77 -7.81 9.03
C PHE A 570 -17.61 -6.53 9.15
N PHE A 571 -17.59 -5.80 10.28
CA PHE A 571 -18.43 -4.62 10.49
C PHE A 571 -17.65 -3.46 11.12
N ASN A 572 -17.73 -2.27 10.52
CA ASN A 572 -17.09 -1.08 11.06
C ASN A 572 -17.72 -0.69 12.40
N SER A 573 -16.86 -0.36 13.35
CA SER A 573 -17.22 -0.01 14.73
C SER A 573 -17.72 1.44 14.87
N PHE A 574 -17.58 2.28 13.84
CA PHE A 574 -17.97 3.69 13.89
C PHE A 574 -19.47 3.92 13.67
N ASP A 575 -20.12 3.11 12.83
CA ASP A 575 -21.55 3.24 12.48
C ASP A 575 -22.33 1.90 12.40
N GLY A 576 -21.64 0.75 12.42
CA GLY A 576 -22.24 -0.59 12.28
C GLY A 576 -22.51 -1.02 10.83
N SER A 577 -21.88 -0.38 9.84
CA SER A 577 -21.79 -0.82 8.45
C SER A 577 -20.91 -2.07 8.32
N VAL A 578 -21.00 -2.79 7.19
CA VAL A 578 -20.08 -3.90 6.85
C VAL A 578 -18.77 -3.25 6.38
N ASP A 579 -17.57 -3.79 6.62
CA ASP A 579 -16.30 -3.16 6.11
C ASP A 579 -16.40 -2.87 4.60
N LEU A 580 -17.00 -3.78 3.84
CA LEU A 580 -17.32 -3.63 2.42
C LEU A 580 -18.28 -2.47 2.08
N LEU A 581 -18.97 -1.83 3.03
CA LEU A 581 -19.89 -0.71 2.81
C LEU A 581 -19.17 0.64 2.81
N ASP A 582 -18.12 0.78 3.62
CA ASP A 582 -17.37 2.04 3.73
C ASP A 582 -16.45 2.22 2.51
N ASP A 583 -15.84 1.12 2.02
CA ASP A 583 -15.18 1.05 0.70
C ASP A 583 -16.09 1.57 -0.45
N LEU A 584 -17.43 1.46 -0.32
CA LEU A 584 -18.36 1.87 -1.37
C LEU A 584 -18.55 3.38 -1.48
N ASP A 585 -18.53 4.08 -0.34
CA ASP A 585 -18.59 5.55 -0.30
C ASP A 585 -17.22 6.13 -0.71
N ASP A 586 -16.13 5.37 -0.50
CA ASP A 586 -14.76 5.69 -0.92
C ASP A 586 -14.57 5.60 -2.45
N HIS A 587 -15.27 4.68 -3.10
CA HIS A 587 -15.12 4.42 -4.53
C HIS A 587 -15.38 5.64 -5.43
N TYR A 588 -14.50 5.82 -6.43
CA TYR A 588 -14.74 6.74 -7.55
C TYR A 588 -16.07 6.47 -8.28
N THR A 589 -16.59 5.25 -8.19
CA THR A 589 -17.87 4.83 -8.79
C THR A 589 -19.10 5.22 -7.97
N ALA A 590 -18.92 5.74 -6.74
CA ALA A 590 -19.96 6.28 -5.91
C ALA A 590 -20.66 7.47 -6.58
N ARG A 591 -21.93 7.70 -6.21
CA ARG A 591 -22.75 8.74 -6.85
C ARG A 591 -22.15 10.14 -6.70
N THR A 592 -21.54 10.42 -5.55
CA THR A 592 -20.87 11.69 -5.20
C THR A 592 -19.65 11.94 -6.07
N HIS A 593 -18.81 10.93 -6.27
CA HIS A 593 -17.53 11.06 -6.99
C HIS A 593 -17.64 10.89 -8.51
N LYS A 594 -18.79 10.42 -9.02
CA LYS A 594 -18.97 10.12 -10.45
C LYS A 594 -18.64 11.29 -11.39
N ARG A 595 -18.93 12.55 -11.00
CA ARG A 595 -18.63 13.73 -11.83
C ARG A 595 -17.12 13.96 -11.92
N GLU A 596 -16.44 13.91 -10.80
CA GLU A 596 -14.99 14.05 -10.68
C GLU A 596 -14.26 12.93 -11.42
N ARG A 597 -14.66 11.67 -11.17
CA ARG A 597 -14.22 10.48 -11.89
C ARG A 597 -14.32 10.65 -13.41
N ASN A 598 -15.49 11.04 -13.90
CA ASN A 598 -15.70 11.18 -15.34
C ASN A 598 -14.81 12.30 -15.91
N GLY A 599 -14.67 13.42 -15.19
CA GLY A 599 -13.75 14.49 -15.57
C GLY A 599 -12.29 14.02 -15.66
N LEU A 600 -11.84 13.20 -14.71
CA LEU A 600 -10.49 12.64 -14.71
C LEU A 600 -10.25 11.73 -15.92
N ILE A 601 -11.15 10.78 -16.20
CA ILE A 601 -11.02 9.87 -17.34
C ILE A 601 -11.03 10.63 -18.66
N LEU A 602 -11.93 11.59 -18.82
CA LEU A 602 -11.99 12.37 -20.05
C LEU A 602 -10.75 13.25 -20.27
N LYS A 603 -10.15 13.81 -19.20
CA LYS A 603 -8.85 14.50 -19.27
C LYS A 603 -7.73 13.54 -19.69
N LEU A 604 -7.72 12.31 -19.18
CA LEU A 604 -6.73 11.29 -19.58
C LEU A 604 -6.88 10.89 -21.05
N GLN A 605 -8.11 10.73 -21.55
CA GLN A 605 -8.37 10.49 -22.97
C GLN A 605 -7.87 11.63 -23.85
N GLN A 606 -8.03 12.88 -23.42
CA GLN A 606 -7.45 14.03 -24.14
C GLN A 606 -5.93 13.97 -24.18
N ILE A 607 -5.27 13.68 -23.05
CA ILE A 607 -3.81 13.53 -23.01
C ILE A 607 -3.36 12.39 -23.93
N ALA A 608 -4.05 11.24 -23.89
CA ALA A 608 -3.75 10.10 -24.75
C ALA A 608 -3.79 10.49 -26.24
N ALA A 609 -4.83 11.21 -26.66
CA ALA A 609 -4.96 11.68 -28.03
C ALA A 609 -3.98 12.81 -28.39
N GLU A 610 -3.73 13.75 -27.47
CA GLU A 610 -2.86 14.91 -27.69
C GLU A 610 -1.40 14.50 -27.91
N PHE A 611 -0.93 13.51 -27.15
CA PHE A 611 0.47 13.08 -27.13
C PHE A 611 0.72 11.68 -27.71
N SER A 612 -0.33 11.00 -28.19
CA SER A 612 -0.28 9.59 -28.63
C SER A 612 0.37 8.66 -27.61
N VAL A 613 -0.04 8.79 -26.34
CA VAL A 613 0.46 7.98 -25.21
C VAL A 613 -0.62 7.01 -24.71
N ARG A 614 -0.27 5.75 -24.48
CA ARG A 614 -1.21 4.75 -23.92
C ARG A 614 -1.30 4.91 -22.41
N VAL A 615 -2.52 5.11 -21.89
CA VAL A 615 -2.74 5.22 -20.44
C VAL A 615 -3.07 3.86 -19.83
N THR A 616 -2.38 3.51 -18.75
CA THR A 616 -2.68 2.38 -17.86
C THR A 616 -2.84 2.89 -16.44
N ILE A 617 -3.91 2.46 -15.75
CA ILE A 617 -4.21 2.83 -14.37
C ILE A 617 -3.92 1.64 -13.46
N LEU A 618 -3.22 1.88 -12.36
CA LEU A 618 -3.02 0.94 -11.26
C LEU A 618 -3.94 1.36 -10.12
N GLY A 619 -4.77 0.43 -9.63
CA GLY A 619 -5.69 0.65 -8.51
C GLY A 619 -5.55 -0.43 -7.44
N GLY A 620 -5.67 -0.05 -6.18
CA GLY A 620 -5.53 -0.90 -4.99
C GLY A 620 -6.81 -1.04 -4.18
N ASP A 621 -6.67 -1.16 -2.85
CA ASP A 621 -7.70 -1.04 -1.79
C ASP A 621 -8.78 -2.14 -1.72
N VAL A 622 -9.37 -2.56 -2.84
CA VAL A 622 -10.63 -3.37 -2.84
C VAL A 622 -10.48 -4.87 -2.52
N HIS A 623 -9.27 -5.31 -2.14
CA HIS A 623 -8.86 -6.70 -1.85
C HIS A 623 -9.31 -7.74 -2.88
N LEU A 624 -9.66 -7.35 -4.12
CA LEU A 624 -10.22 -8.23 -5.13
C LEU A 624 -9.61 -7.95 -6.50
N ALA A 625 -8.91 -8.94 -7.05
CA ALA A 625 -8.27 -8.80 -8.35
C ALA A 625 -9.31 -8.60 -9.44
N ALA A 626 -9.09 -7.63 -10.32
CA ALA A 626 -9.92 -7.40 -11.50
C ALA A 626 -9.12 -6.70 -12.60
N LEU A 627 -9.66 -6.71 -13.82
CA LEU A 627 -9.15 -5.88 -14.91
C LEU A 627 -10.30 -5.06 -15.49
N GLY A 628 -10.37 -3.80 -15.09
CA GLY A 628 -11.30 -2.83 -15.64
C GLY A 628 -10.75 -2.17 -16.90
N ARG A 629 -11.62 -1.65 -17.76
CA ARG A 629 -11.19 -0.88 -18.92
C ARG A 629 -12.26 0.07 -19.42
N PHE A 630 -11.79 1.18 -19.99
CA PHE A 630 -12.54 2.05 -20.89
C PHE A 630 -12.11 1.74 -22.33
N TYR A 631 -13.00 1.90 -23.30
CA TYR A 631 -12.72 1.66 -24.72
C TYR A 631 -13.76 2.33 -25.61
N SER A 632 -13.41 2.61 -26.87
CA SER A 632 -14.35 3.09 -27.88
C SER A 632 -15.47 2.07 -28.10
N ASN A 633 -16.71 2.54 -28.22
CA ASN A 633 -17.87 1.69 -28.51
C ASN A 633 -17.55 0.76 -29.71
N PRO A 634 -17.71 -0.57 -29.59
CA PRO A 634 -17.31 -1.51 -30.65
C PRO A 634 -17.95 -1.25 -32.02
N LYS A 635 -19.08 -0.53 -32.07
CA LYS A 635 -19.73 -0.10 -33.32
C LYS A 635 -18.91 0.90 -34.14
N LEU A 636 -17.99 1.62 -33.49
CA LEU A 636 -17.08 2.58 -34.15
C LEU A 636 -15.96 1.87 -34.93
N ASN A 637 -15.73 0.57 -34.66
CA ASN A 637 -14.74 -0.26 -35.36
C ASN A 637 -13.32 0.33 -35.36
N ILE A 638 -12.92 0.89 -34.21
CA ILE A 638 -11.58 1.48 -34.00
C ILE A 638 -10.67 0.38 -33.41
N PRO A 639 -9.51 0.08 -34.04
CA PRO A 639 -8.52 -0.84 -33.47
C PRO A 639 -7.97 -0.31 -32.13
N LEU A 640 -7.65 -1.20 -31.17
CA LEU A 640 -7.15 -0.78 -29.85
C LEU A 640 -5.86 0.05 -29.97
N GLU A 641 -5.00 -0.28 -30.93
CA GLU A 641 -3.74 0.41 -31.22
C GLU A 641 -3.96 1.88 -31.62
N GLU A 642 -5.14 2.23 -32.13
CA GLU A 642 -5.52 3.60 -32.54
C GLU A 642 -6.52 4.25 -31.58
N ASP A 643 -7.04 3.48 -30.61
CA ASP A 643 -8.09 3.92 -29.70
C ASP A 643 -7.52 4.67 -28.49
N TYR A 644 -7.52 6.00 -28.53
CA TYR A 644 -7.12 6.82 -27.38
C TYR A 644 -8.05 6.70 -26.17
N ARG A 645 -9.26 6.14 -26.34
CA ARG A 645 -10.20 5.89 -25.24
C ARG A 645 -9.91 4.58 -24.52
N TYR A 646 -9.10 3.71 -25.11
CA TYR A 646 -8.69 2.46 -24.51
C TYR A 646 -7.73 2.71 -23.33
N ILE A 647 -8.25 2.55 -22.12
CA ILE A 647 -7.52 2.75 -20.87
C ILE A 647 -7.79 1.53 -20.00
N VAL A 648 -6.72 0.81 -19.63
CA VAL A 648 -6.82 -0.36 -18.75
C VAL A 648 -6.62 0.06 -17.30
N ASN A 649 -7.45 -0.46 -16.40
CA ASN A 649 -7.24 -0.37 -14.95
C ASN A 649 -6.89 -1.77 -14.43
N VAL A 650 -5.61 -1.96 -14.10
CA VAL A 650 -5.11 -3.13 -13.39
C VAL A 650 -5.48 -2.96 -11.91
N VAL A 651 -6.32 -3.85 -11.39
CA VAL A 651 -6.75 -3.83 -9.98
C VAL A 651 -6.07 -4.98 -9.26
N SER A 652 -5.12 -4.65 -8.38
CA SER A 652 -4.52 -5.66 -7.51
C SER A 652 -5.49 -6.02 -6.38
N SER A 653 -5.41 -7.26 -5.90
CA SER A 653 -5.95 -7.63 -4.59
C SER A 653 -4.89 -7.27 -3.54
N ALA A 654 -5.23 -7.47 -2.27
CA ALA A 654 -4.27 -7.32 -1.21
C ALA A 654 -3.10 -8.27 -1.39
N ILE A 655 -1.88 -7.78 -1.21
CA ILE A 655 -0.69 -8.65 -1.20
C ILE A 655 -0.58 -9.42 0.12
N VAL A 656 -1.11 -8.85 1.22
CA VAL A 656 -1.08 -9.45 2.56
C VAL A 656 -2.47 -9.78 3.08
N ASN A 657 -3.39 -8.83 3.01
CA ASN A 657 -4.69 -8.94 3.69
C ASN A 657 -5.57 -10.07 3.14
N LYS A 658 -6.58 -10.46 3.93
CA LYS A 658 -7.58 -11.44 3.51
C LYS A 658 -8.42 -10.88 2.33
N PRO A 659 -8.67 -11.66 1.26
CA PRO A 659 -9.61 -11.28 0.21
C PRO A 659 -11.07 -11.32 0.71
N PRO A 660 -12.00 -10.69 -0.01
CA PRO A 660 -13.41 -10.75 0.34
C PRO A 660 -13.97 -12.17 0.12
N PRO A 661 -15.08 -12.54 0.80
CA PRO A 661 -15.69 -13.85 0.65
C PRO A 661 -16.06 -14.18 -0.81
N ALA A 662 -15.89 -15.44 -1.22
CA ALA A 662 -16.19 -15.89 -2.58
C ALA A 662 -17.62 -15.55 -3.05
N ALA A 663 -18.60 -15.54 -2.14
CA ALA A 663 -19.97 -15.14 -2.44
C ALA A 663 -20.06 -13.68 -2.92
N VAL A 664 -19.29 -12.77 -2.33
CA VAL A 664 -19.22 -11.35 -2.73
C VAL A 664 -18.58 -11.24 -4.11
N ALA A 665 -17.44 -11.89 -4.34
CA ALA A 665 -16.78 -11.89 -5.65
C ALA A 665 -17.71 -12.42 -6.77
N ASN A 666 -18.40 -13.54 -6.52
CA ASN A 666 -19.37 -14.09 -7.48
C ASN A 666 -20.56 -13.15 -7.73
N LEU A 667 -21.01 -12.43 -6.70
CA LEU A 667 -22.08 -11.44 -6.83
C LEU A 667 -21.65 -10.25 -7.70
N LEU A 668 -20.42 -9.76 -7.49
CA LEU A 668 -19.81 -8.70 -8.28
C LEU A 668 -19.68 -9.11 -9.74
N ALA A 669 -19.19 -10.32 -9.98
CA ALA A 669 -19.04 -10.88 -11.32
C ALA A 669 -20.39 -10.98 -12.07
N ARG A 670 -21.46 -11.39 -11.39
CA ARG A 670 -22.82 -11.42 -11.97
C ARG A 670 -23.35 -10.03 -12.35
N ARG A 671 -22.83 -8.98 -11.71
CA ARG A 671 -23.21 -7.59 -11.97
C ARG A 671 -22.29 -6.90 -12.97
N ASN A 672 -21.33 -7.61 -13.58
CA ASN A 672 -20.51 -7.05 -14.65
C ASN A 672 -21.38 -6.69 -15.87
N ARG A 673 -21.64 -5.40 -16.04
CA ARG A 673 -22.41 -4.82 -17.15
C ARG A 673 -21.51 -3.87 -17.92
N ILE A 674 -21.79 -3.76 -19.21
CA ILE A 674 -21.21 -2.67 -20.00
C ILE A 674 -21.90 -1.38 -19.55
N HIS A 675 -21.09 -0.40 -19.20
CA HIS A 675 -21.51 0.93 -18.83
C HIS A 675 -20.99 1.92 -19.87
N HIS A 676 -21.67 3.07 -19.97
CA HIS A 676 -21.33 4.10 -20.94
C HIS A 676 -20.83 5.32 -20.16
N LEU A 677 -19.57 5.70 -20.37
CA LEU A 677 -19.02 6.95 -19.85
C LEU A 677 -19.66 8.13 -20.60
N ASP A 678 -19.75 8.01 -21.92
CA ASP A 678 -20.41 8.91 -22.85
C ASP A 678 -20.98 8.12 -24.06
N HIS A 679 -21.34 8.80 -25.16
CA HIS A 679 -21.89 8.16 -26.35
C HIS A 679 -20.91 7.19 -27.05
N ASP A 680 -19.62 7.51 -27.02
CA ASP A 680 -18.56 6.83 -27.76
C ASP A 680 -17.65 5.98 -26.88
N THR A 681 -17.71 6.14 -25.54
CA THR A 681 -16.86 5.43 -24.59
C THR A 681 -17.66 4.45 -23.73
N ASP A 682 -17.31 3.17 -23.84
CA ASP A 682 -17.82 2.09 -22.99
C ASP A 682 -16.83 1.75 -21.86
N GLU A 683 -17.32 1.12 -20.80
CA GLU A 683 -16.59 0.67 -19.62
C GLU A 683 -17.08 -0.72 -19.18
N THR A 684 -16.16 -1.65 -18.91
CA THR A 684 -16.49 -2.98 -18.36
C THR A 684 -15.29 -3.65 -17.70
N LEU A 685 -15.53 -4.73 -16.94
CA LEU A 685 -14.47 -5.69 -16.60
C LEU A 685 -14.24 -6.69 -17.74
N LEU A 686 -12.98 -6.98 -18.04
CA LEU A 686 -12.56 -8.03 -18.98
C LEU A 686 -12.70 -9.42 -18.34
N LYS A 687 -13.17 -10.39 -19.12
CA LYS A 687 -13.17 -11.81 -18.73
C LYS A 687 -11.75 -12.42 -18.82
N MET A 688 -10.90 -12.06 -17.87
CA MET A 688 -9.48 -12.45 -17.84
C MET A 688 -9.19 -13.71 -17.01
N PHE A 689 -10.00 -14.03 -15.99
CA PHE A 689 -9.73 -15.19 -15.12
C PHE A 689 -10.34 -16.45 -15.72
N ASP A 690 -9.58 -17.15 -16.56
CA ASP A 690 -10.03 -18.32 -17.30
C ASP A 690 -10.21 -19.57 -16.41
N LYS A 691 -9.43 -19.68 -15.33
CA LYS A 691 -9.57 -20.67 -14.25
C LYS A 691 -9.20 -20.09 -12.88
N ASP A 692 -9.53 -20.81 -11.80
CA ASP A 692 -8.96 -20.55 -10.47
C ASP A 692 -7.50 -21.04 -10.41
N PRO A 693 -6.66 -20.49 -9.51
CA PRO A 693 -5.23 -20.76 -9.50
C PRO A 693 -4.90 -22.16 -8.98
N GLY A 694 -3.94 -22.83 -9.60
CA GLY A 694 -3.58 -24.22 -9.32
C GLY A 694 -4.78 -25.16 -9.54
N ASP A 695 -5.03 -26.02 -8.55
CA ASP A 695 -6.20 -26.94 -8.52
C ASP A 695 -7.28 -26.45 -7.52
N SER A 696 -7.21 -25.19 -7.09
CA SER A 696 -8.13 -24.63 -6.10
C SER A 696 -9.52 -24.32 -6.68
N VAL A 697 -10.52 -24.26 -5.80
CA VAL A 697 -11.86 -23.76 -6.14
C VAL A 697 -12.14 -22.54 -5.27
N LYS A 698 -11.89 -21.35 -5.82
CA LYS A 698 -12.07 -20.05 -5.17
C LYS A 698 -13.34 -19.34 -5.63
N THR A 699 -13.78 -19.59 -6.87
CA THR A 699 -14.93 -18.89 -7.45
C THR A 699 -15.94 -19.85 -8.10
N ALA A 700 -17.15 -19.35 -8.36
CA ALA A 700 -18.12 -20.11 -9.13
C ALA A 700 -17.71 -20.12 -10.61
N LYS A 701 -17.99 -21.21 -11.34
CA LYS A 701 -17.60 -21.39 -12.77
C LYS A 701 -17.93 -20.22 -13.73
N HIS A 702 -18.94 -19.41 -13.41
CA HIS A 702 -19.35 -18.27 -14.23
C HIS A 702 -18.58 -16.97 -13.94
N ASN A 703 -17.88 -16.89 -12.80
CA ASN A 703 -17.01 -15.78 -12.47
C ASN A 703 -15.74 -15.90 -13.31
N LYS A 704 -15.51 -14.90 -14.16
CA LYS A 704 -14.33 -14.82 -15.04
C LYS A 704 -13.67 -13.45 -14.97
N VAL A 705 -14.11 -12.59 -14.04
CA VAL A 705 -13.81 -11.15 -14.04
C VAL A 705 -13.29 -10.64 -12.71
N THR A 706 -13.40 -11.45 -11.65
CA THR A 706 -12.87 -11.13 -10.32
C THR A 706 -12.20 -12.35 -9.71
N MET A 707 -11.16 -12.16 -8.90
CA MET A 707 -10.48 -13.23 -8.17
C MET A 707 -10.24 -12.86 -6.70
N PRO A 708 -10.93 -13.51 -5.73
CA PRO A 708 -10.77 -13.27 -4.30
C PRO A 708 -9.57 -14.06 -3.76
N SER A 709 -8.36 -13.63 -4.11
CA SER A 709 -7.12 -14.20 -3.62
C SER A 709 -6.02 -13.16 -3.65
N ARG A 710 -5.10 -13.25 -2.68
CA ARG A 710 -3.97 -12.32 -2.57
C ARG A 710 -3.15 -12.30 -3.85
N ASN A 711 -2.60 -11.14 -4.22
CA ASN A 711 -1.76 -11.03 -5.42
C ASN A 711 -0.80 -9.84 -5.42
N PHE A 712 -0.01 -9.78 -6.48
CA PHE A 712 0.68 -8.59 -6.97
C PHE A 712 0.67 -8.62 -8.51
N ALA A 713 1.04 -7.50 -9.15
CA ALA A 713 1.16 -7.44 -10.61
C ALA A 713 2.61 -7.20 -11.05
N VAL A 714 2.96 -7.75 -12.21
CA VAL A 714 4.22 -7.54 -12.92
C VAL A 714 3.91 -6.88 -14.26
N ILE A 715 4.61 -5.78 -14.56
CA ILE A 715 4.41 -4.97 -15.76
C ILE A 715 5.75 -4.71 -16.43
N THR A 716 5.87 -5.07 -17.70
CA THR A 716 7.11 -4.93 -18.48
C THR A 716 6.80 -4.46 -19.89
N GLU A 717 7.59 -3.50 -20.40
CA GLU A 717 7.54 -3.13 -21.81
C GLU A 717 8.16 -4.24 -22.69
N ASN A 718 7.46 -4.61 -23.75
CA ASN A 718 8.00 -5.36 -24.87
C ASN A 718 8.95 -4.44 -25.66
N SER A 719 10.19 -4.32 -25.17
CA SER A 719 11.15 -3.30 -25.61
C SER A 719 11.42 -3.34 -27.12
N PRO A 720 11.34 -2.21 -27.83
CA PRO A 720 11.76 -2.13 -29.23
C PRO A 720 13.20 -2.60 -29.48
N ASN A 721 14.07 -2.59 -28.47
CA ASN A 721 15.46 -3.01 -28.58
C ASN A 721 15.63 -4.54 -28.57
N ASN A 722 14.62 -5.31 -28.14
CA ASN A 722 14.67 -6.78 -28.14
C ASN A 722 14.90 -7.33 -29.56
N GLY A 723 14.35 -6.68 -30.59
CA GLY A 723 14.52 -7.09 -31.99
C GLY A 723 15.90 -6.81 -32.59
N ALA A 724 16.66 -5.86 -32.03
CA ALA A 724 17.98 -5.49 -32.55
C ALA A 724 19.07 -6.53 -32.23
N HIS A 725 18.86 -7.38 -31.21
CA HIS A 725 19.77 -8.46 -30.84
C HIS A 725 19.50 -9.79 -31.59
N GLY A 726 18.49 -9.84 -32.47
CA GLY A 726 18.03 -11.05 -33.15
C GLY A 726 18.52 -11.28 -34.60
N HIS A 727 19.35 -10.40 -35.18
CA HIS A 727 19.84 -10.57 -36.55
C HIS A 727 21.34 -10.85 -36.63
N GLY A 728 21.68 -12.09 -36.29
CA GLY A 728 22.99 -12.69 -36.53
C GLY A 728 22.92 -14.18 -36.85
N HIS A 729 21.78 -14.71 -37.29
CA HIS A 729 21.68 -16.06 -37.88
C HIS A 729 20.31 -16.21 -38.53
N ASP A 730 20.20 -15.88 -39.81
CA ASP A 730 19.25 -16.51 -40.75
C ASP A 730 19.51 -16.00 -42.17
N GLN A 731 20.69 -16.39 -42.67
CA GLN A 731 20.88 -16.67 -44.09
C GLN A 731 21.53 -18.06 -44.18
N ASN A 732 20.70 -19.09 -44.29
CA ASN A 732 20.88 -20.12 -45.31
C ASN A 732 19.72 -21.10 -45.28
N GLY A 733 19.00 -21.19 -46.40
CA GLY A 733 18.11 -22.30 -46.66
C GLY A 733 18.90 -23.59 -46.75
N ASN A 734 18.46 -24.63 -46.03
CA ASN A 734 18.36 -25.97 -46.59
C ASN A 734 17.40 -26.80 -45.72
N GLY A 735 16.41 -27.43 -46.34
CA GLY A 735 15.45 -28.26 -45.66
C GLY A 735 16.05 -29.58 -45.17
N ASN A 736 15.65 -30.04 -43.99
CA ASN A 736 15.13 -31.39 -43.78
C ASN A 736 14.43 -31.48 -42.42
N GLY A 737 13.25 -32.09 -42.38
CA GLY A 737 12.38 -32.09 -41.20
C GLY A 737 12.79 -33.06 -40.09
N ASN A 738 12.37 -32.76 -38.86
CA ASN A 738 11.61 -33.71 -38.05
C ASN A 738 10.88 -33.00 -36.89
N GLY A 739 9.67 -33.47 -36.60
CA GLY A 739 8.64 -32.73 -35.88
C GLY A 739 8.81 -32.58 -34.37
N PHE A 740 8.29 -31.45 -33.86
CA PHE A 740 7.54 -31.39 -32.61
C PHE A 740 6.32 -30.49 -32.83
N HIS A 741 5.12 -31.05 -32.66
CA HIS A 741 3.84 -30.38 -32.86
C HIS A 741 3.55 -29.45 -31.66
N ALA A 742 3.66 -28.14 -31.85
CA ALA A 742 2.97 -27.16 -31.02
C ALA A 742 1.60 -26.87 -31.64
N SER A 743 0.52 -27.25 -30.96
CA SER A 743 -0.84 -26.97 -31.40
C SER A 743 -1.25 -25.56 -31.02
N SER A 744 -0.95 -24.59 -31.88
CA SER A 744 -1.63 -23.30 -31.93
C SER A 744 -2.07 -23.04 -33.36
N SER A 745 -3.13 -23.72 -33.80
CA SER A 745 -3.80 -23.35 -35.04
C SER A 745 -4.35 -21.93 -34.90
N PRO A 746 -3.97 -20.98 -35.76
CA PRO A 746 -4.66 -19.69 -35.85
C PRO A 746 -6.10 -19.96 -36.30
N PRO A 747 -7.08 -19.12 -35.90
CA PRO A 747 -8.39 -19.20 -36.53
C PRO A 747 -8.23 -19.03 -38.06
N PRO A 748 -9.01 -19.75 -38.87
CA PRO A 748 -8.90 -19.68 -40.32
C PRO A 748 -9.48 -18.34 -40.78
N ASN A 749 -8.64 -17.29 -40.81
CA ASN A 749 -8.78 -16.03 -41.58
C ASN A 749 -7.79 -14.92 -41.12
N SER A 750 -6.52 -15.23 -40.85
CA SER A 750 -5.51 -14.17 -40.67
C SER A 750 -4.70 -13.97 -41.95
N THR A 751 -5.21 -13.12 -42.84
CA THR A 751 -4.40 -12.51 -43.91
C THR A 751 -3.36 -11.59 -43.26
N PRO A 752 -2.08 -11.60 -43.68
CA PRO A 752 -1.12 -10.58 -43.27
C PRO A 752 -1.64 -9.20 -43.68
N GLY A 753 -1.94 -8.33 -42.69
CA GLY A 753 -2.55 -7.01 -42.92
C GLY A 753 -4.06 -6.89 -42.62
N GLY A 754 -4.72 -7.94 -42.12
CA GLY A 754 -6.12 -7.86 -41.67
C GLY A 754 -6.28 -7.23 -40.28
N THR A 755 -7.24 -6.31 -40.13
CA THR A 755 -7.70 -5.81 -38.83
C THR A 755 -8.29 -6.97 -38.01
N PHE A 756 -7.88 -7.12 -36.74
CA PHE A 756 -8.47 -8.12 -35.86
C PHE A 756 -9.94 -7.74 -35.61
N PRO A 757 -10.93 -8.54 -36.01
CA PRO A 757 -12.33 -8.23 -35.73
C PRO A 757 -12.56 -8.48 -34.24
N GLY A 758 -12.44 -7.42 -33.43
CA GLY A 758 -12.70 -7.44 -32.01
C GLY A 758 -14.07 -8.03 -31.69
N HIS A 759 -14.21 -8.65 -30.52
CA HIS A 759 -15.47 -9.28 -30.13
C HIS A 759 -16.58 -8.21 -29.98
N LYS A 760 -17.80 -8.51 -30.45
CA LYS A 760 -18.92 -7.54 -30.41
C LYS A 760 -19.40 -7.23 -28.98
N ASP A 761 -19.30 -8.20 -28.07
CA ASP A 761 -19.50 -7.98 -26.63
C ASP A 761 -18.18 -7.56 -26.00
N GLY A 762 -18.12 -6.30 -25.54
CA GLY A 762 -16.95 -5.70 -24.93
C GLY A 762 -16.50 -6.32 -23.61
N ARG A 763 -17.13 -7.40 -23.12
CA ARG A 763 -16.59 -8.21 -22.01
C ARG A 763 -15.48 -9.19 -22.42
N TYR A 764 -15.25 -9.38 -23.73
CA TYR A 764 -14.25 -10.29 -24.29
C TYR A 764 -13.17 -9.51 -25.06
N ALA A 765 -12.16 -10.22 -25.58
CA ALA A 765 -11.05 -9.62 -26.31
C ALA A 765 -11.51 -8.68 -27.45
N LEU A 766 -11.06 -7.43 -27.40
CA LEU A 766 -11.29 -6.40 -28.40
C LEU A 766 -10.10 -6.24 -29.35
N GLY A 767 -8.91 -6.68 -28.95
CA GLY A 767 -7.69 -6.64 -29.76
C GLY A 767 -6.77 -7.83 -29.51
N LYS A 768 -5.69 -7.91 -30.29
CA LYS A 768 -4.75 -9.05 -30.28
C LYS A 768 -4.11 -9.27 -28.91
N GLY A 769 -3.76 -8.19 -28.21
CA GLY A 769 -3.16 -8.26 -26.87
C GLY A 769 -4.08 -8.78 -25.76
N GLU A 770 -5.36 -9.01 -26.05
CA GLU A 770 -6.30 -9.58 -25.08
C GLU A 770 -6.74 -11.01 -25.44
N VAL A 771 -6.28 -11.53 -26.58
CA VAL A 771 -6.60 -12.89 -27.01
C VAL A 771 -5.99 -13.87 -26.03
N ASN A 772 -6.82 -14.77 -25.48
CA ASN A 772 -6.43 -15.70 -24.42
C ASN A 772 -5.99 -15.02 -23.11
N ALA A 773 -6.43 -13.78 -22.85
CA ALA A 773 -6.19 -13.13 -21.56
C ALA A 773 -6.54 -14.07 -20.40
N GLY A 774 -5.60 -14.21 -19.45
CA GLY A 774 -5.61 -15.22 -18.41
C GLY A 774 -4.35 -16.07 -18.40
N THR A 775 -4.45 -17.32 -17.91
CA THR A 775 -3.29 -18.21 -17.73
C THR A 775 -2.62 -18.66 -19.04
N LYS A 776 -3.31 -18.50 -20.17
CA LYS A 776 -2.83 -18.93 -21.51
C LYS A 776 -2.22 -17.80 -22.34
N HIS A 777 -2.20 -16.59 -21.81
CA HIS A 777 -1.63 -15.44 -22.49
C HIS A 777 -0.10 -15.46 -22.36
N LYS A 778 0.65 -15.04 -23.39
CA LYS A 778 2.14 -14.97 -23.34
C LYS A 778 2.67 -14.25 -22.11
N ALA A 779 2.03 -13.13 -21.75
CA ALA A 779 2.39 -12.32 -20.60
C ALA A 779 2.25 -13.05 -19.25
N ALA A 780 1.52 -14.18 -19.18
CA ALA A 780 1.42 -15.01 -17.99
C ALA A 780 2.63 -15.95 -17.82
N ASP A 781 3.33 -16.27 -18.91
CA ASP A 781 4.51 -17.12 -18.92
C ASP A 781 5.76 -16.29 -18.60
N PRO A 782 6.49 -16.58 -17.50
CA PRO A 782 7.74 -15.90 -17.19
C PRO A 782 8.79 -15.94 -18.30
N ALA A 783 8.77 -16.96 -19.17
CA ALA A 783 9.73 -17.09 -20.27
C ALA A 783 9.40 -16.20 -21.48
N GLU A 784 8.12 -15.81 -21.65
CA GLU A 784 7.67 -14.97 -22.77
C GLU A 784 7.33 -13.53 -22.36
N HIS A 785 7.08 -13.27 -21.07
CA HIS A 785 6.74 -11.96 -20.55
C HIS A 785 7.79 -10.89 -20.89
N GLY A 786 7.38 -9.81 -21.56
CA GLY A 786 8.25 -8.68 -21.90
C GLY A 786 9.29 -8.96 -22.99
N THR A 787 9.25 -10.13 -23.63
CA THR A 787 10.21 -10.53 -24.67
C THR A 787 9.85 -10.02 -26.08
N GLY A 788 8.65 -9.49 -26.27
CA GLY A 788 8.24 -8.88 -27.54
C GLY A 788 9.02 -7.60 -27.85
N SER A 789 8.81 -7.02 -29.03
CA SER A 789 9.55 -5.84 -29.50
C SER A 789 8.69 -4.73 -30.11
N ASP A 790 7.38 -4.76 -29.90
CA ASP A 790 6.43 -3.83 -30.49
C ASP A 790 6.16 -2.58 -29.64
N GLY A 791 6.83 -2.45 -28.49
CA GLY A 791 6.63 -1.35 -27.54
C GLY A 791 5.34 -1.44 -26.73
N SER A 792 4.61 -2.56 -26.78
CA SER A 792 3.43 -2.80 -25.92
C SER A 792 3.83 -3.09 -24.46
N LEU A 793 2.89 -3.07 -23.52
CA LEU A 793 3.11 -3.49 -22.13
C LEU A 793 2.53 -4.87 -21.88
N ASP A 794 3.36 -5.81 -21.44
CA ASP A 794 2.87 -7.05 -20.84
C ASP A 794 2.49 -6.81 -19.38
N VAL A 795 1.31 -7.27 -18.99
CA VAL A 795 0.79 -7.21 -17.62
C VAL A 795 0.47 -8.62 -17.16
N CYS A 796 0.97 -9.01 -15.98
CA CYS A 796 0.70 -10.29 -15.35
C CYS A 796 0.26 -10.10 -13.89
N ILE A 797 -0.95 -10.53 -13.55
CA ILE A 797 -1.41 -10.59 -12.16
C ILE A 797 -1.03 -11.97 -11.60
N ARG A 798 -0.21 -11.98 -10.54
CA ARG A 798 0.34 -13.17 -9.88
C ARG A 798 -0.52 -13.52 -8.68
N ILE A 799 -1.45 -14.46 -8.87
CA ILE A 799 -2.51 -14.78 -7.92
C ILE A 799 -2.11 -15.96 -7.04
N GLU A 800 -2.24 -15.81 -5.73
CA GLU A 800 -1.98 -16.86 -4.76
C GLU A 800 -2.76 -18.15 -5.03
N ILE A 801 -2.03 -19.26 -5.03
CA ILE A 801 -2.61 -20.60 -5.17
C ILE A 801 -3.22 -21.05 -3.84
N ASP A 802 -2.44 -21.03 -2.76
CA ASP A 802 -2.81 -21.56 -1.44
C ASP A 802 -2.32 -20.63 -0.32
N GLN A 803 -3.27 -20.16 0.51
CA GLN A 803 -3.01 -19.23 1.63
C GLN A 803 -2.24 -19.87 2.80
N HIS A 804 -2.27 -21.20 2.89
CA HIS A 804 -1.57 -21.95 3.94
C HIS A 804 -0.16 -22.36 3.51
N ASN A 805 0.27 -21.99 2.30
CA ASN A 805 1.61 -22.24 1.81
C ASN A 805 2.55 -21.10 2.22
N PRO A 806 3.49 -21.31 3.17
CA PRO A 806 4.40 -20.26 3.61
C PRO A 806 5.36 -19.78 2.52
N GLU A 807 5.51 -20.54 1.43
CA GLU A 807 6.28 -20.10 0.26
C GLU A 807 5.54 -19.06 -0.58
N GLY A 808 4.23 -18.85 -0.39
CA GLY A 808 3.44 -17.84 -1.12
C GLY A 808 3.41 -18.08 -2.62
N ARG A 809 3.26 -19.33 -3.09
CA ARG A 809 3.26 -19.66 -4.53
C ARG A 809 2.06 -19.03 -5.25
N THR A 810 2.30 -18.48 -6.43
CA THR A 810 1.27 -17.83 -7.25
C THR A 810 1.22 -18.37 -8.69
N GLU A 811 0.09 -18.21 -9.36
CA GLU A 811 -0.14 -18.48 -10.78
C GLU A 811 -0.36 -17.16 -11.55
N GLY A 812 0.17 -17.07 -12.77
CA GLY A 812 0.12 -15.85 -13.59
C GLY A 812 -1.12 -15.77 -14.46
N TYR A 813 -1.70 -14.57 -14.56
CA TYR A 813 -2.81 -14.24 -15.46
C TYR A 813 -2.40 -13.02 -16.27
N GLY A 814 -2.29 -13.18 -17.60
CA GLY A 814 -1.64 -12.19 -18.46
C GLY A 814 -2.56 -11.51 -19.47
N LEU A 815 -2.17 -10.31 -19.89
CA LEU A 815 -2.58 -9.66 -21.15
C LEU A 815 -1.45 -8.75 -21.66
N THR A 816 -1.57 -8.27 -22.89
CA THR A 816 -0.73 -7.23 -23.48
C THR A 816 -1.54 -5.97 -23.81
N ILE A 817 -1.09 -4.82 -23.35
CA ILE A 817 -1.66 -3.50 -23.64
C ILE A 817 -0.88 -2.87 -24.80
N PRO A 818 -1.47 -2.66 -25.98
CA PRO A 818 -0.75 -2.09 -27.12
C PRO A 818 -0.34 -0.63 -26.89
N ALA A 819 0.80 -0.23 -27.43
CA ALA A 819 1.14 1.19 -27.58
C ALA A 819 0.07 1.92 -28.41
N LEU A 820 -0.09 3.23 -28.19
CA LEU A 820 -1.03 4.05 -28.94
C LEU A 820 -0.35 4.67 -30.18
N SER A 821 -0.98 4.51 -31.34
CA SER A 821 -0.63 5.21 -32.59
C SER A 821 -1.84 6.04 -33.04
N TYR A 822 -2.07 7.15 -32.36
CA TYR A 822 -3.19 8.04 -32.67
C TYR A 822 -2.80 9.04 -33.77
N LYS A 823 -3.58 9.08 -34.85
CA LYS A 823 -3.38 10.01 -36.00
C LYS A 823 -4.59 10.90 -36.25
N GLY A 824 -5.60 10.86 -35.38
CA GLY A 824 -6.83 11.63 -35.52
C GLY A 824 -6.68 13.09 -35.05
N PRO A 825 -7.71 13.92 -35.28
CA PRO A 825 -7.75 15.28 -34.76
C PRO A 825 -7.81 15.26 -33.23
N ARG A 826 -7.18 16.24 -32.56
CA ARG A 826 -7.31 16.36 -31.11
C ARG A 826 -8.80 16.44 -30.71
N PRO A 827 -9.25 15.64 -29.73
CA PRO A 827 -10.60 15.76 -29.20
C PRO A 827 -10.85 17.18 -28.67
N PRO A 828 -12.08 17.69 -28.73
CA PRO A 828 -12.39 19.01 -28.20
C PRO A 828 -12.02 19.11 -26.72
N THR A 829 -11.39 20.23 -26.34
CA THR A 829 -11.06 20.54 -24.96
C THR A 829 -12.34 20.58 -24.13
N ILE A 830 -12.37 19.80 -23.05
CA ILE A 830 -13.50 19.79 -22.13
C ILE A 830 -13.33 21.01 -21.25
N ALA A 831 -14.30 21.92 -21.34
CA ALA A 831 -14.35 23.07 -20.44
C ALA A 831 -14.29 22.58 -18.99
N PRO A 832 -13.58 23.27 -18.09
CA PRO A 832 -13.66 22.97 -16.67
C PRO A 832 -15.14 22.97 -16.25
N PRO A 833 -15.54 22.07 -15.34
CA PRO A 833 -16.92 22.04 -14.87
C PRO A 833 -17.32 23.45 -14.39
N PRO A 834 -18.49 23.99 -14.80
CA PRO A 834 -18.96 25.27 -14.26
C PRO A 834 -19.07 25.15 -12.73
N GLY A 835 -18.52 26.15 -12.04
CA GLY A 835 -17.92 26.08 -10.72
C GLY A 835 -18.75 25.51 -9.56
N SER A 836 -18.05 24.92 -8.60
CA SER A 836 -18.40 25.01 -7.18
C SER A 836 -18.02 26.41 -6.70
N ALA A 837 -18.82 27.41 -7.06
CA ALA A 837 -18.73 28.72 -6.42
C ALA A 837 -19.17 28.55 -4.96
N GLY A 838 -18.21 28.35 -4.06
CA GLY A 838 -18.39 28.67 -2.66
C GLY A 838 -18.76 30.14 -2.57
N SER A 839 -19.79 30.45 -1.79
CA SER A 839 -20.23 31.81 -1.53
C SER A 839 -19.14 32.59 -0.78
N SER A 840 -18.18 33.17 -1.50
CA SER A 840 -17.31 34.21 -0.94
C SER A 840 -18.06 35.53 -1.04
N GLY A 841 -18.53 36.03 0.11
CA GLY A 841 -19.15 37.33 0.23
C GLY A 841 -18.23 38.42 -0.34
N SER A 842 -18.80 39.25 -1.21
CA SER A 842 -18.14 40.42 -1.78
C SER A 842 -17.78 41.42 -0.68
N HIS A 843 -16.49 41.65 -0.45
CA HIS A 843 -15.98 42.94 0.00
C HIS A 843 -15.03 43.45 -1.08
N GLY A 844 -15.47 44.52 -1.74
CA GLY A 844 -14.73 45.16 -2.82
C GLY A 844 -13.58 46.01 -2.28
N SER A 845 -12.44 45.92 -2.96
CA SER A 845 -11.51 47.03 -3.11
C SER A 845 -10.76 46.82 -4.41
N GLY A 846 -10.92 47.76 -5.34
CA GLY A 846 -10.33 47.70 -6.67
C GLY A 846 -8.81 47.80 -6.67
N GLY A 847 -8.20 47.07 -7.59
CA GLY A 847 -6.78 47.17 -7.92
C GLY A 847 -6.56 46.54 -9.29
N THR A 848 -6.38 47.37 -10.30
CA THR A 848 -6.09 46.96 -11.68
C THR A 848 -4.66 46.45 -11.79
N GLY A 849 -4.48 45.16 -12.10
CA GLY A 849 -3.22 44.58 -12.51
C GLY A 849 -3.46 43.53 -13.59
N ARG A 850 -3.12 43.87 -14.84
CA ARG A 850 -3.08 42.91 -15.96
C ARG A 850 -1.94 41.92 -15.70
N SER A 851 -2.24 40.62 -15.67
CA SER A 851 -1.26 39.56 -15.83
C SER A 851 -1.42 38.97 -17.24
N ASP A 852 -0.47 39.29 -18.11
CA ASP A 852 -0.35 38.70 -19.44
C ASP A 852 0.11 37.24 -19.31
N VAL A 853 -0.71 36.31 -19.80
CA VAL A 853 -0.32 34.91 -20.04
C VAL A 853 0.22 34.86 -21.47
N PRO A 854 1.43 34.34 -21.74
CA PRO A 854 1.90 34.19 -23.12
C PRO A 854 1.17 33.04 -23.80
N ASP A 855 0.66 33.31 -25.01
CA ASP A 855 0.13 32.30 -25.92
C ASP A 855 1.18 31.22 -26.22
N VAL A 856 0.75 29.96 -26.13
CA VAL A 856 1.54 28.78 -26.52
C VAL A 856 1.61 28.74 -28.06
N PRO A 857 2.79 28.67 -28.70
CA PRO A 857 2.87 28.63 -30.15
C PRO A 857 2.38 27.30 -30.70
N GLU A 858 1.53 27.35 -31.74
CA GLU A 858 1.13 26.19 -32.54
C GLU A 858 2.35 25.50 -33.15
N ILE A 859 2.46 24.19 -32.94
CA ILE A 859 3.49 23.35 -33.56
C ILE A 859 3.07 23.11 -35.03
N PRO A 860 3.92 23.38 -36.04
CA PRO A 860 3.59 23.14 -37.43
C PRO A 860 3.43 21.65 -37.72
N ALA A 861 2.34 21.30 -38.40
CA ALA A 861 2.12 19.96 -38.93
C ALA A 861 3.15 19.66 -40.04
N GLY A 862 4.19 18.89 -39.69
CA GLY A 862 4.99 18.15 -40.67
C GLY A 862 6.49 18.21 -40.45
N VAL A 863 7.02 17.33 -39.59
CA VAL A 863 8.32 16.66 -39.78
C VAL A 863 8.19 15.24 -39.20
N ARG A 864 8.79 14.28 -39.89
CA ARG A 864 8.52 12.83 -39.92
C ARG A 864 8.80 12.04 -38.66
#